data_AF-A0A2E5E0Z7-F1
#
_entry.id   AF-A0A2E5E0Z7-F1
#
_cell.length_a   1.000
_cell.length_b   1.000
_cell.length_c   1.000
_cell.angle_alpha   90.00
_cell.angle_beta   90.00
_cell.angle_gamma   90.00
#
_symmetry.space_group_name_H-M   'P 1'
#
loop_
_entity.id
_entity.type
_entity.pdbx_description
1 polymer ?
#
loop_
_entity_poly.entity_id
_entity_poly.type
_entity_poly.pdbx_seq_one_letter_code
_entity_poly.pdbx_strand_id
1 'polypeptide(L)'
;FTITGGDGGVFLSRGASPSIVNCVISDNVYQAGYDDGGAAIKIDTAASESTVQIFDCIISGNQSEEGYGGGLLIHTDYETQVDGKYIQGNPALELNITNTDIVNNSAPYGGGGIYCGNDPFVCCAFEYSSTVVITNTNGTIAGNAGGGIFARHTNDNFPTSTTINNYNCNISANTNNGYGSGWILDAYGDAPSTMMLMNDNCVISSNTGVNSPLYSRFSNSDKHLGTIINKDCVISDHGSDDDYFFNSTLYVRSTHVDNTGTVFTGNRGGSVLQLEDSLVTGGQIINNQCVGVYFNSGSTLESCLIQDNETGVVAGSYESILRNCQVQYNQNTGVDNGPYNNDYSIQLENTTVCSNAPLNVHPQVEVIDGGGNTIIDNCDGPSTITVAQDGSGDHVDLVSALLDAYRGDTVSIAPGTYVSAEPVVITRPITLTGDPTSETVLTNADGSGYVLTVDPDVLFESFDAVIENLTLAESGGGLTSAAGPDDFDLLIRDCVIRDHTGPGLQLQASGEQQVTVDHCIVENNTAQNGAGGSLTVYGGGQMQVLNSVFIGNQAVQDGGGLTLLNDYGSGQMIIDGGSIIEFNMAGGSGGGIHAEGENLFLLDATVASNDAPYGGGIFGSIDLQGTRVEGNSADFGGGLCLLDFAESNIQSGRLVGNMAAYGGGIYNSRSSLNMNGSLLADNNAWQGGGLFHFETVSTVSNSIFASNSAGDTAADGGAGVHGLVALLELDDSDFCGNTPLDLVGAWLGQGNTFETDCLDCNGNGLPDSIDLQEGTSLDCNGNALPDECDLEQGLSFDCNGNGILDECDIDNGTSLDCNGNGVPDVCDINDSTSNDCDVDGIPDECQIADDPELDCDSNGLLDACELAEGDNDNDGILDVCQCPWDVNNDGITNVDDVLVVLAQFGNKAEPGELLGDVNVDGIINVDDLLILLSNFGEPC
;
A
#
# COMPACT_ATOMS: atom_id res chain seq x y z
N PHE A 1 -49.02 -5.05 -53.85
CA PHE A 1 -49.15 -5.52 -55.26
C PHE A 1 -47.94 -6.36 -55.62
N THR A 2 -48.00 -7.18 -56.67
CA THR A 2 -46.91 -8.11 -57.05
C THR A 2 -46.41 -7.81 -58.47
N ILE A 3 -45.11 -7.61 -58.62
CA ILE A 3 -44.40 -7.39 -59.90
C ILE A 3 -43.32 -8.46 -60.02
N THR A 4 -43.47 -9.39 -60.96
CA THR A 4 -42.54 -10.51 -61.12
C THR A 4 -42.31 -10.89 -62.58
N GLY A 5 -41.05 -11.16 -62.96
CA GLY A 5 -40.66 -11.77 -64.23
C GLY A 5 -40.90 -10.88 -65.46
N GLY A 6 -39.88 -10.13 -65.89
CA GLY A 6 -39.84 -9.28 -67.09
C GLY A 6 -38.98 -8.02 -66.91
N ASP A 7 -39.02 -7.09 -67.88
CA ASP A 7 -38.35 -5.76 -67.83
C ASP A 7 -39.05 -4.75 -66.87
N GLY A 8 -39.79 -5.22 -65.86
CA GLY A 8 -40.72 -4.39 -65.06
C GLY A 8 -40.17 -3.97 -63.70
N GLY A 9 -40.33 -2.70 -63.35
CA GLY A 9 -40.05 -2.13 -62.03
C GLY A 9 -41.02 -1.01 -61.65
N VAL A 10 -40.88 -0.42 -60.45
CA VAL A 10 -41.65 0.76 -60.03
C VAL A 10 -40.85 2.01 -60.32
N PHE A 11 -41.34 2.83 -61.24
CA PHE A 11 -40.76 4.14 -61.53
C PHE A 11 -41.57 5.24 -60.84
N LEU A 12 -40.93 5.97 -59.92
CA LEU A 12 -41.52 7.15 -59.28
C LEU A 12 -41.11 8.40 -60.05
N SER A 13 -42.08 9.03 -60.69
CA SER A 13 -41.88 10.28 -61.42
C SER A 13 -41.44 11.42 -60.49
N ARG A 14 -40.67 12.36 -61.04
CA ARG A 14 -40.16 13.57 -60.37
C ARG A 14 -41.16 14.23 -59.41
N GLY A 15 -40.73 14.42 -58.16
CA GLY A 15 -41.49 15.13 -57.11
C GLY A 15 -42.63 14.33 -56.48
N ALA A 16 -42.73 13.02 -56.79
CA ALA A 16 -43.73 12.17 -56.20
C ALA A 16 -43.39 11.85 -54.74
N SER A 17 -44.41 11.91 -53.88
CA SER A 17 -44.33 11.48 -52.47
C SER A 17 -45.29 10.31 -52.18
N PRO A 18 -45.15 9.15 -52.85
CA PRO A 18 -46.07 8.04 -52.68
C PRO A 18 -45.70 7.16 -51.47
N SER A 19 -46.70 6.45 -50.96
CA SER A 19 -46.52 5.32 -50.05
C SER A 19 -46.69 4.01 -50.83
N ILE A 20 -45.61 3.23 -50.95
CA ILE A 20 -45.60 1.88 -51.50
C ILE A 20 -45.80 0.91 -50.34
N VAL A 21 -46.92 0.19 -50.34
CA VAL A 21 -47.33 -0.64 -49.19
C VAL A 21 -47.72 -2.06 -49.64
N ASN A 22 -47.37 -3.09 -48.85
CA ASN A 22 -47.78 -4.47 -49.06
C ASN A 22 -47.41 -5.00 -50.45
N CYS A 23 -46.13 -4.92 -50.82
CA CYS A 23 -45.66 -5.19 -52.18
C CYS A 23 -44.64 -6.33 -52.26
N VAL A 24 -44.61 -7.01 -53.42
CA VAL A 24 -43.58 -7.99 -53.78
C VAL A 24 -43.06 -7.62 -55.16
N ILE A 25 -41.78 -7.26 -55.26
CA ILE A 25 -41.11 -6.93 -56.53
C ILE A 25 -39.95 -7.91 -56.66
N SER A 26 -40.10 -8.96 -57.49
CA SER A 26 -39.09 -10.01 -57.55
C SER A 26 -38.75 -10.51 -58.95
N ASP A 27 -37.54 -11.02 -59.11
CA ASP A 27 -37.08 -11.73 -60.32
C ASP A 27 -37.25 -10.93 -61.63
N ASN A 28 -37.17 -9.60 -61.55
CA ASN A 28 -37.20 -8.73 -62.73
C ASN A 28 -35.77 -8.60 -63.28
N VAL A 29 -35.63 -8.66 -64.60
CA VAL A 29 -34.34 -8.53 -65.29
C VAL A 29 -34.45 -7.35 -66.23
N TYR A 30 -33.61 -6.34 -66.07
CA TYR A 30 -33.68 -5.10 -66.85
C TYR A 30 -32.48 -4.96 -67.80
N GLN A 31 -32.76 -4.91 -69.11
CA GLN A 31 -31.77 -4.82 -70.19
C GLN A 31 -31.64 -3.42 -70.84
N ALA A 32 -31.80 -2.30 -70.11
CA ALA A 32 -31.56 -0.98 -70.70
C ALA A 32 -30.11 -0.49 -70.53
N GLY A 33 -29.69 0.38 -71.45
CA GLY A 33 -28.36 0.97 -71.47
C GLY A 33 -28.06 1.84 -70.25
N TYR A 34 -26.77 2.16 -70.10
CA TYR A 34 -26.11 2.82 -68.96
C TYR A 34 -26.90 3.92 -68.22
N ASP A 35 -27.77 4.69 -68.89
CA ASP A 35 -28.39 5.91 -68.36
C ASP A 35 -29.76 5.70 -67.67
N ASP A 36 -30.41 4.53 -67.83
CA ASP A 36 -31.80 4.36 -67.36
C ASP A 36 -32.00 3.56 -66.06
N GLY A 37 -30.96 2.91 -65.52
CA GLY A 37 -30.96 2.31 -64.18
C GLY A 37 -31.96 1.16 -63.98
N GLY A 38 -31.47 -0.08 -63.94
CA GLY A 38 -32.31 -1.29 -63.85
C GLY A 38 -32.79 -1.69 -62.47
N ALA A 39 -33.18 -0.72 -61.64
CA ALA A 39 -33.61 -0.96 -60.27
C ALA A 39 -35.04 -1.50 -60.19
N ALA A 40 -35.31 -2.34 -59.19
CA ALA A 40 -36.67 -2.78 -58.88
C ALA A 40 -37.60 -1.59 -58.54
N ILE A 41 -37.02 -0.55 -57.93
CA ILE A 41 -37.65 0.76 -57.74
C ILE A 41 -36.66 1.85 -58.16
N LYS A 42 -37.08 2.77 -59.02
CA LYS A 42 -36.31 3.98 -59.38
C LYS A 42 -37.04 5.22 -58.89
N ILE A 43 -36.33 6.10 -58.18
CA ILE A 43 -36.84 7.36 -57.62
C ILE A 43 -36.10 8.52 -58.28
N ASP A 44 -36.77 9.27 -59.14
CA ASP A 44 -36.23 10.54 -59.66
C ASP A 44 -36.66 11.70 -58.76
N THR A 45 -35.70 12.45 -58.19
CA THR A 45 -36.01 13.60 -57.32
C THR A 45 -36.27 14.89 -58.12
N ALA A 46 -37.04 15.82 -57.54
CA ALA A 46 -37.33 17.14 -58.11
C ALA A 46 -36.79 18.27 -57.22
N ALA A 47 -36.79 19.50 -57.72
CA ALA A 47 -36.40 20.73 -57.01
C ALA A 47 -37.17 21.06 -55.71
N SER A 48 -38.20 20.28 -55.36
CA SER A 48 -39.04 20.44 -54.15
C SER A 48 -38.90 19.23 -53.22
N GLU A 49 -39.08 19.43 -51.91
CA GLU A 49 -39.06 18.35 -50.91
C GLU A 49 -40.01 17.22 -51.30
N SER A 50 -39.51 15.97 -51.28
CA SER A 50 -40.28 14.77 -51.60
C SER A 50 -40.13 13.75 -50.48
N THR A 51 -41.23 13.12 -50.06
CA THR A 51 -41.21 12.05 -49.06
C THR A 51 -41.72 10.75 -49.65
N VAL A 52 -40.86 9.75 -49.80
CA VAL A 52 -41.22 8.42 -50.30
C VAL A 52 -41.29 7.45 -49.13
N GLN A 53 -42.38 6.70 -49.01
CA GLN A 53 -42.55 5.68 -47.97
C GLN A 53 -42.62 4.29 -48.61
N ILE A 54 -41.86 3.33 -48.11
CA ILE A 54 -41.91 1.91 -48.50
C ILE A 54 -42.16 1.09 -47.24
N PHE A 55 -43.28 0.39 -47.18
CA PHE A 55 -43.72 -0.32 -45.97
C PHE A 55 -44.27 -1.72 -46.28
N ASP A 56 -43.86 -2.73 -45.50
CA ASP A 56 -44.29 -4.13 -45.65
C ASP A 56 -44.06 -4.67 -47.08
N CYS A 57 -42.85 -4.52 -47.61
CA CYS A 57 -42.50 -4.92 -48.98
C CYS A 57 -41.38 -5.98 -49.03
N ILE A 58 -41.37 -6.80 -50.07
CA ILE A 58 -40.27 -7.72 -50.39
C ILE A 58 -39.76 -7.38 -51.80
N ILE A 59 -38.51 -6.94 -51.90
CA ILE A 59 -37.82 -6.56 -53.14
C ILE A 59 -36.66 -7.53 -53.33
N SER A 60 -36.83 -8.56 -54.16
CA SER A 60 -35.84 -9.64 -54.20
C SER A 60 -35.53 -10.28 -55.54
N GLY A 61 -34.27 -10.67 -55.78
CA GLY A 61 -33.89 -11.40 -57.00
C GLY A 61 -33.91 -10.56 -58.29
N ASN A 62 -34.02 -9.23 -58.18
CA ASN A 62 -34.02 -8.34 -59.34
C ASN A 62 -32.59 -8.13 -59.86
N GLN A 63 -32.41 -8.08 -61.18
CA GLN A 63 -31.11 -8.02 -61.83
C GLN A 63 -31.05 -6.86 -62.83
N SER A 64 -30.02 -6.01 -62.71
CA SER A 64 -29.64 -5.05 -63.74
C SER A 64 -28.42 -5.60 -64.51
N GLU A 65 -28.48 -5.72 -65.84
CA GLU A 65 -27.37 -6.28 -66.64
C GLU A 65 -26.24 -5.28 -66.96
N GLU A 66 -26.54 -3.97 -67.05
CA GLU A 66 -25.57 -2.91 -67.40
C GLU A 66 -25.65 -1.65 -66.51
N GLY A 67 -26.49 -1.62 -65.47
CA GLY A 67 -26.82 -0.40 -64.71
C GLY A 67 -26.43 -0.40 -63.22
N TYR A 68 -26.96 0.59 -62.48
CA TYR A 68 -26.76 0.79 -61.03
C TYR A 68 -27.99 0.42 -60.19
N GLY A 69 -27.76 -0.12 -58.99
CA GLY A 69 -28.77 -0.28 -57.92
C GLY A 69 -29.87 -1.31 -58.19
N GLY A 70 -29.56 -2.61 -58.13
CA GLY A 70 -30.51 -3.68 -58.50
C GLY A 70 -31.80 -3.71 -57.67
N GLY A 71 -31.77 -3.25 -56.42
CA GLY A 71 -32.94 -3.12 -55.55
C GLY A 71 -33.61 -1.75 -55.70
N LEU A 72 -32.97 -0.71 -55.18
CA LEU A 72 -33.49 0.66 -55.20
C LEU A 72 -32.45 1.61 -55.78
N LEU A 73 -32.86 2.43 -56.75
CA LEU A 73 -32.05 3.50 -57.33
C LEU A 73 -32.68 4.86 -57.01
N ILE A 74 -31.95 5.69 -56.29
CA ILE A 74 -32.28 7.10 -56.09
C ILE A 74 -31.43 7.90 -57.08
N HIS A 75 -32.10 8.49 -58.06
CA HIS A 75 -31.49 9.28 -59.10
C HIS A 75 -31.90 10.74 -58.92
N THR A 76 -30.91 11.63 -58.87
CA THR A 76 -31.17 13.07 -58.76
C THR A 76 -30.95 13.75 -60.10
N ASP A 77 -32.05 14.07 -60.78
CA ASP A 77 -32.04 14.57 -62.16
C ASP A 77 -31.61 16.04 -62.28
N TYR A 78 -30.98 16.38 -63.41
CA TYR A 78 -30.65 17.75 -63.82
C TYR A 78 -31.87 18.47 -64.42
N GLU A 79 -32.18 19.71 -64.01
CA GLU A 79 -33.17 20.53 -64.70
C GLU A 79 -32.64 21.13 -66.02
N THR A 80 -33.56 21.24 -66.98
CA THR A 80 -33.41 21.75 -68.35
C THR A 80 -32.77 23.13 -68.47
N GLN A 81 -31.94 23.32 -69.52
CA GLN A 81 -31.36 24.60 -69.92
C GLN A 81 -32.43 25.70 -70.08
N VAL A 82 -32.31 26.77 -69.27
CA VAL A 82 -32.82 28.10 -69.61
C VAL A 82 -31.61 29.05 -69.63
N ASP A 83 -31.30 29.62 -70.80
CA ASP A 83 -30.22 30.60 -71.02
C ASP A 83 -28.79 30.17 -70.58
N GLY A 84 -28.43 28.89 -70.75
CA GLY A 84 -27.05 28.43 -70.59
C GLY A 84 -26.51 28.45 -69.16
N LYS A 85 -27.36 28.64 -68.15
CA LYS A 85 -27.09 28.38 -66.74
C LYS A 85 -28.02 27.29 -66.23
N TYR A 86 -27.46 26.26 -65.60
CA TYR A 86 -28.24 25.22 -64.92
C TYR A 86 -28.70 25.79 -63.58
N ILE A 87 -30.01 25.75 -63.32
CA ILE A 87 -30.59 26.08 -62.02
C ILE A 87 -31.09 24.76 -61.45
N GLN A 88 -30.44 24.27 -60.40
CA GLN A 88 -30.91 23.13 -59.62
C GLN A 88 -31.65 23.70 -58.41
N GLY A 89 -32.89 23.26 -58.15
CA GLY A 89 -33.48 23.46 -56.82
C GLY A 89 -32.92 22.42 -55.85
N ASN A 90 -32.69 22.78 -54.59
CA ASN A 90 -32.28 21.87 -53.52
C ASN A 90 -33.27 20.70 -53.42
N PRO A 91 -32.97 19.50 -53.97
CA PRO A 91 -33.84 18.35 -53.77
C PRO A 91 -33.57 17.84 -52.35
N ALA A 92 -34.54 17.97 -51.46
CA ALA A 92 -34.57 17.22 -50.21
C ALA A 92 -35.45 15.98 -50.42
N LEU A 93 -34.87 14.78 -50.34
CA LEU A 93 -35.61 13.52 -50.37
C LEU A 93 -35.60 12.90 -48.98
N GLU A 94 -36.78 12.64 -48.42
CA GLU A 94 -36.93 11.80 -47.24
C GLU A 94 -37.49 10.44 -47.69
N LEU A 95 -36.69 9.39 -47.57
CA LEU A 95 -37.05 8.01 -47.90
C LEU A 95 -37.23 7.22 -46.60
N ASN A 96 -38.45 6.82 -46.30
CA ASN A 96 -38.78 6.04 -45.11
C ASN A 96 -39.12 4.60 -45.51
N ILE A 97 -38.23 3.66 -45.20
CA ILE A 97 -38.36 2.22 -45.42
C ILE A 97 -38.69 1.56 -44.07
N THR A 98 -39.75 0.76 -44.01
CA THR A 98 -40.16 0.09 -42.76
C THR A 98 -40.65 -1.32 -43.06
N ASN A 99 -40.25 -2.31 -42.25
CA ASN A 99 -40.63 -3.73 -42.42
C ASN A 99 -40.45 -4.23 -43.87
N THR A 100 -39.38 -3.82 -44.54
CA THR A 100 -39.17 -4.12 -45.96
C THR A 100 -37.84 -4.83 -46.17
N ASP A 101 -37.88 -5.94 -46.91
CA ASP A 101 -36.70 -6.73 -47.24
C ASP A 101 -36.26 -6.44 -48.68
N ILE A 102 -35.06 -5.89 -48.86
CA ILE A 102 -34.40 -5.66 -50.15
C ILE A 102 -33.26 -6.66 -50.27
N VAL A 103 -33.51 -7.86 -50.78
CA VAL A 103 -32.59 -9.00 -50.66
C VAL A 103 -32.30 -9.70 -51.99
N ASN A 104 -31.08 -10.19 -52.22
CA ASN A 104 -30.71 -10.98 -53.39
C ASN A 104 -30.84 -10.27 -54.75
N ASN A 105 -30.97 -8.95 -54.80
CA ASN A 105 -30.90 -8.23 -56.08
C ASN A 105 -29.44 -8.05 -56.50
N SER A 106 -29.16 -7.77 -57.77
CA SER A 106 -27.79 -7.61 -58.27
C SER A 106 -27.70 -6.56 -59.38
N ALA A 107 -26.60 -5.81 -59.39
CA ALA A 107 -26.23 -4.91 -60.48
C ALA A 107 -24.69 -4.91 -60.62
N PRO A 108 -24.13 -4.84 -61.85
CA PRO A 108 -22.68 -4.85 -62.08
C PRO A 108 -21.97 -3.62 -61.53
N TYR A 109 -22.67 -2.49 -61.37
CA TYR A 109 -22.15 -1.27 -60.80
C TYR A 109 -23.02 -0.83 -59.59
N GLY A 110 -22.43 -0.55 -58.43
CA GLY A 110 -23.17 -0.01 -57.27
C GLY A 110 -24.08 -0.97 -56.49
N GLY A 111 -24.11 -2.27 -56.83
CA GLY A 111 -24.68 -3.32 -55.97
C GLY A 111 -26.19 -3.55 -56.07
N GLY A 112 -26.65 -4.56 -55.30
CA GLY A 112 -28.04 -5.02 -55.24
C GLY A 112 -28.94 -4.36 -54.21
N GLY A 113 -28.40 -3.55 -53.30
CA GLY A 113 -29.19 -2.88 -52.28
C GLY A 113 -29.76 -1.54 -52.76
N ILE A 114 -29.42 -0.46 -52.04
CA ILE A 114 -29.83 0.91 -52.35
C ILE A 114 -28.64 1.67 -52.94
N TYR A 115 -28.82 2.27 -54.12
CA TYR A 115 -27.83 3.16 -54.74
C TYR A 115 -28.34 4.60 -54.78
N CYS A 116 -27.53 5.53 -54.30
CA CYS A 116 -27.78 6.97 -54.37
C CYS A 116 -26.60 7.65 -55.08
N GLY A 117 -26.81 8.27 -56.23
CA GLY A 117 -25.73 8.94 -56.96
C GLY A 117 -26.14 9.60 -58.27
N ASN A 118 -25.21 10.40 -58.80
CA ASN A 118 -25.32 11.09 -60.10
C ASN A 118 -24.61 10.31 -61.22
N ASP A 119 -24.99 10.62 -62.47
CA ASP A 119 -24.40 10.05 -63.68
C ASP A 119 -22.86 10.05 -63.67
N PRO A 120 -22.21 8.97 -64.14
CA PRO A 120 -20.76 8.81 -64.09
C PRO A 120 -19.96 9.71 -65.06
N PHE A 121 -20.59 10.56 -65.89
CA PHE A 121 -19.90 11.24 -67.01
C PHE A 121 -20.08 12.77 -67.16
N VAL A 122 -20.70 13.49 -66.22
CA VAL A 122 -20.88 14.96 -66.35
C VAL A 122 -20.17 15.74 -65.22
N CYS A 123 -18.87 15.97 -65.38
CA CYS A 123 -18.13 16.98 -64.61
C CYS A 123 -18.40 18.38 -65.18
N CYS A 124 -19.41 19.07 -64.68
CA CYS A 124 -19.52 20.53 -64.78
C CYS A 124 -20.06 21.11 -63.46
N ALA A 125 -19.45 22.21 -63.02
CA ALA A 125 -19.66 22.87 -61.73
C ALA A 125 -21.03 23.55 -61.63
N PHE A 126 -21.81 23.28 -60.58
CA PHE A 126 -23.14 23.87 -60.33
C PHE A 126 -23.39 24.18 -58.85
N GLU A 127 -24.27 25.17 -58.60
CA GLU A 127 -24.27 26.09 -57.46
C GLU A 127 -25.13 25.73 -56.20
N TYR A 128 -25.59 24.51 -55.89
CA TYR A 128 -26.50 24.30 -54.71
C TYR A 128 -26.41 22.89 -54.03
N SER A 129 -26.91 22.75 -52.79
CA SER A 129 -26.76 21.59 -51.87
C SER A 129 -27.96 20.63 -51.88
N SER A 130 -27.77 19.30 -51.97
CA SER A 130 -28.86 18.31 -51.85
C SER A 130 -28.84 17.55 -50.52
N THR A 131 -30.01 17.17 -50.00
CA THR A 131 -30.14 16.38 -48.76
C THR A 131 -30.98 15.13 -49.00
N VAL A 132 -30.44 13.95 -48.70
CA VAL A 132 -31.18 12.68 -48.76
C VAL A 132 -31.19 12.07 -47.37
N VAL A 133 -32.38 11.89 -46.78
CA VAL A 133 -32.55 11.19 -45.49
C VAL A 133 -33.18 9.84 -45.77
N ILE A 134 -32.47 8.75 -45.48
CA ILE A 134 -32.98 7.38 -45.58
C ILE A 134 -33.23 6.88 -44.16
N THR A 135 -34.48 6.68 -43.77
CA THR A 135 -34.82 6.02 -42.51
C THR A 135 -35.23 4.60 -42.79
N ASN A 136 -34.50 3.60 -42.31
CA ASN A 136 -34.84 2.19 -42.40
C ASN A 136 -35.20 1.66 -41.02
N THR A 137 -36.30 0.91 -40.89
CA THR A 137 -36.76 0.36 -39.62
C THR A 137 -37.27 -1.08 -39.78
N ASN A 138 -36.73 -2.02 -39.00
CA ASN A 138 -37.15 -3.44 -38.97
C ASN A 138 -37.12 -4.16 -40.35
N GLY A 139 -36.14 -3.85 -41.21
CA GLY A 139 -36.02 -4.44 -42.56
C GLY A 139 -34.61 -4.97 -42.86
N THR A 140 -34.50 -5.88 -43.83
CA THR A 140 -33.21 -6.43 -44.30
C THR A 140 -32.79 -5.78 -45.61
N ILE A 141 -31.55 -5.32 -45.74
CA ILE A 141 -30.97 -4.88 -47.02
C ILE A 141 -29.76 -5.78 -47.33
N ALA A 142 -29.89 -6.68 -48.30
CA ALA A 142 -28.86 -7.65 -48.68
C ALA A 142 -28.67 -7.69 -50.21
N GLY A 143 -27.57 -7.14 -50.73
CA GLY A 143 -27.26 -7.17 -52.16
C GLY A 143 -26.32 -8.32 -52.57
N ASN A 144 -26.57 -8.92 -53.75
CA ASN A 144 -25.62 -9.78 -54.46
C ASN A 144 -24.74 -8.93 -55.40
N ALA A 145 -23.45 -9.22 -55.47
CA ALA A 145 -22.46 -8.54 -56.32
C ALA A 145 -22.36 -7.02 -56.07
N GLY A 146 -21.90 -6.64 -54.87
CA GLY A 146 -21.35 -5.29 -54.65
C GLY A 146 -22.23 -4.26 -53.92
N GLY A 147 -23.09 -4.66 -52.98
CA GLY A 147 -23.35 -3.77 -51.83
C GLY A 147 -24.75 -3.67 -51.23
N GLY A 148 -24.79 -3.09 -50.01
CA GLY A 148 -25.98 -2.84 -49.18
C GLY A 148 -26.56 -1.44 -49.40
N ILE A 149 -25.85 -0.38 -49.01
CA ILE A 149 -26.24 1.01 -49.30
C ILE A 149 -25.01 1.74 -49.86
N PHE A 150 -25.10 2.25 -51.10
CA PHE A 150 -24.00 2.90 -51.78
C PHE A 150 -24.34 4.37 -52.09
N ALA A 151 -23.51 5.31 -51.64
CA ALA A 151 -23.72 6.75 -51.83
C ALA A 151 -22.49 7.41 -52.46
N ARG A 152 -22.56 7.83 -53.74
CA ARG A 152 -21.40 8.39 -54.46
C ARG A 152 -21.54 9.87 -54.77
N HIS A 153 -20.52 10.66 -54.42
CA HIS A 153 -20.43 12.10 -54.66
C HIS A 153 -19.20 12.43 -55.53
N THR A 154 -19.40 12.99 -56.72
CA THR A 154 -18.32 13.17 -57.72
C THR A 154 -17.80 14.61 -57.85
N ASN A 155 -18.23 15.57 -57.02
CA ASN A 155 -17.89 16.99 -57.19
C ASN A 155 -17.35 17.66 -55.91
N ASP A 156 -16.21 18.34 -56.06
CA ASP A 156 -15.35 18.86 -54.98
C ASP A 156 -15.79 20.22 -54.37
N ASN A 157 -16.90 20.81 -54.83
CA ASN A 157 -17.19 22.23 -54.58
C ASN A 157 -18.46 22.57 -53.78
N PHE A 158 -19.33 21.61 -53.44
CA PHE A 158 -20.59 21.91 -52.73
C PHE A 158 -21.03 20.77 -51.79
N PRO A 159 -21.61 21.07 -50.61
CA PRO A 159 -22.01 20.06 -49.64
C PRO A 159 -23.30 19.35 -50.08
N THR A 160 -23.24 18.05 -50.33
CA THR A 160 -24.41 17.17 -50.48
C THR A 160 -24.46 16.22 -49.29
N SER A 161 -25.52 16.25 -48.51
CA SER A 161 -25.65 15.47 -47.26
C SER A 161 -26.59 14.28 -47.42
N THR A 162 -26.03 13.08 -47.34
CA THR A 162 -26.81 11.86 -47.18
C THR A 162 -26.82 11.50 -45.69
N THR A 163 -28.00 11.43 -45.09
CA THR A 163 -28.23 10.90 -43.74
C THR A 163 -28.93 9.57 -43.83
N ILE A 164 -28.35 8.53 -43.24
CA ILE A 164 -28.96 7.21 -43.19
C ILE A 164 -29.21 6.90 -41.71
N ASN A 165 -30.49 6.79 -41.34
CA ASN A 165 -30.96 6.39 -40.02
C ASN A 165 -31.43 4.92 -40.10
N ASN A 166 -30.67 3.97 -39.55
CA ASN A 166 -31.10 2.58 -39.46
C ASN A 166 -31.52 2.25 -38.03
N TYR A 167 -32.68 1.59 -37.84
CA TYR A 167 -33.20 1.14 -36.55
C TYR A 167 -33.62 -0.33 -36.61
N ASN A 168 -32.99 -1.21 -35.83
CA ASN A 168 -33.25 -2.67 -35.81
C ASN A 168 -33.20 -3.31 -37.23
N CYS A 169 -32.23 -2.94 -38.06
CA CYS A 169 -32.12 -3.44 -39.43
C CYS A 169 -30.90 -4.34 -39.63
N ASN A 170 -30.98 -5.29 -40.55
CA ASN A 170 -29.83 -6.10 -40.97
C ASN A 170 -29.35 -5.66 -42.35
N ILE A 171 -28.10 -5.23 -42.47
CA ILE A 171 -27.48 -4.87 -43.74
C ILE A 171 -26.39 -5.88 -44.05
N SER A 172 -26.45 -6.49 -45.24
CA SER A 172 -25.41 -7.40 -45.67
C SER A 172 -24.98 -7.23 -47.12
N ALA A 173 -23.74 -7.61 -47.41
CA ALA A 173 -23.21 -7.71 -48.77
C ALA A 173 -22.71 -9.13 -49.05
N ASN A 174 -23.09 -9.66 -50.21
CA ASN A 174 -22.72 -11.00 -50.67
C ASN A 174 -21.96 -10.93 -52.01
N THR A 175 -20.71 -11.39 -52.05
CA THR A 175 -19.84 -11.34 -53.24
C THR A 175 -19.59 -12.74 -53.80
N ASN A 176 -20.53 -13.25 -54.61
CA ASN A 176 -20.37 -14.57 -55.26
C ASN A 176 -19.73 -14.53 -56.67
N ASN A 177 -19.38 -13.36 -57.21
CA ASN A 177 -19.08 -13.21 -58.64
C ASN A 177 -17.74 -12.53 -58.98
N GLY A 178 -16.60 -12.93 -58.38
CA GLY A 178 -15.23 -12.75 -58.92
C GLY A 178 -14.73 -11.37 -59.41
N TYR A 179 -15.54 -10.32 -59.35
CA TYR A 179 -15.34 -8.98 -59.89
C TYR A 179 -16.10 -8.00 -59.01
N GLY A 180 -15.46 -7.50 -57.96
CA GLY A 180 -15.97 -6.40 -57.14
C GLY A 180 -15.73 -6.61 -55.65
N SER A 181 -15.14 -5.60 -55.00
CA SER A 181 -15.14 -5.46 -53.54
C SER A 181 -16.58 -5.43 -53.01
N GLY A 182 -16.82 -6.03 -51.84
CA GLY A 182 -18.14 -6.05 -51.20
C GLY A 182 -18.37 -4.79 -50.38
N TRP A 183 -18.82 -3.71 -51.03
CA TRP A 183 -19.07 -2.43 -50.35
C TRP A 183 -20.39 -2.49 -49.60
N ILE A 184 -20.40 -2.67 -48.28
CA ILE A 184 -21.66 -2.52 -47.52
C ILE A 184 -22.10 -1.06 -47.57
N LEU A 185 -21.14 -0.14 -47.39
CA LEU A 185 -21.32 1.31 -47.28
C LEU A 185 -20.12 2.05 -47.89
N ASP A 186 -20.28 2.63 -49.07
CA ASP A 186 -19.25 3.51 -49.67
C ASP A 186 -19.74 4.95 -49.72
N ALA A 187 -18.93 5.88 -49.24
CA ALA A 187 -19.14 7.32 -49.35
C ALA A 187 -17.88 7.97 -49.96
N TYR A 188 -17.83 8.01 -51.29
CA TYR A 188 -16.68 8.54 -52.04
C TYR A 188 -16.94 10.00 -52.46
N GLY A 189 -16.08 10.96 -52.07
CA GLY A 189 -16.07 12.35 -52.57
C GLY A 189 -15.32 13.38 -51.69
N ASP A 190 -14.75 14.44 -52.28
CA ASP A 190 -13.99 15.52 -51.60
C ASP A 190 -14.88 16.60 -50.93
N ALA A 191 -16.20 16.38 -50.84
CA ALA A 191 -17.18 17.32 -50.31
C ALA A 191 -17.62 16.99 -48.86
N PRO A 192 -17.86 18.00 -47.99
CA PRO A 192 -18.06 17.79 -46.56
C PRO A 192 -19.54 17.58 -46.20
N SER A 193 -20.13 16.36 -46.22
CA SER A 193 -21.52 16.22 -45.68
C SER A 193 -22.18 14.85 -45.42
N THR A 194 -21.55 13.68 -45.58
CA THR A 194 -22.27 12.41 -45.26
C THR A 194 -22.27 12.16 -43.76
N MET A 195 -23.45 12.14 -43.12
CA MET A 195 -23.64 11.84 -41.69
C MET A 195 -24.49 10.58 -41.56
N MET A 196 -23.88 9.47 -41.22
CA MET A 196 -24.60 8.23 -40.98
C MET A 196 -24.91 8.06 -39.49
N LEU A 197 -26.15 7.68 -39.16
CA LEU A 197 -26.63 7.38 -37.81
C LEU A 197 -27.18 5.95 -37.81
N MET A 198 -26.37 5.00 -37.39
CA MET A 198 -26.85 3.65 -37.08
C MET A 198 -27.32 3.67 -35.64
N ASN A 199 -28.56 3.26 -35.34
CA ASN A 199 -29.10 3.27 -33.99
C ASN A 199 -29.78 1.92 -33.68
N ASP A 200 -29.64 1.43 -32.46
CA ASP A 200 -30.40 0.33 -31.82
C ASP A 200 -30.45 -1.01 -32.60
N ASN A 201 -29.65 -2.00 -32.18
CA ASN A 201 -29.67 -3.41 -32.63
C ASN A 201 -29.52 -3.64 -34.14
N CYS A 202 -28.78 -2.77 -34.85
CA CYS A 202 -28.48 -3.04 -36.25
C CYS A 202 -27.38 -4.11 -36.37
N VAL A 203 -27.55 -5.03 -37.32
CA VAL A 203 -26.53 -6.05 -37.65
C VAL A 203 -25.97 -5.74 -39.03
N ILE A 204 -24.65 -5.63 -39.12
CA ILE A 204 -23.94 -5.48 -40.39
C ILE A 204 -23.07 -6.70 -40.59
N SER A 205 -23.31 -7.44 -41.66
CA SER A 205 -22.58 -8.67 -41.95
C SER A 205 -22.16 -8.78 -43.40
N SER A 206 -20.96 -9.26 -43.68
CA SER A 206 -20.60 -9.76 -45.00
C SER A 206 -20.74 -11.29 -45.02
N ASN A 207 -20.99 -11.86 -46.20
CA ASN A 207 -20.86 -13.31 -46.42
C ASN A 207 -20.05 -13.48 -47.70
N THR A 208 -18.73 -13.61 -47.57
CA THR A 208 -17.81 -13.64 -48.72
C THR A 208 -17.22 -15.04 -48.86
N GLY A 209 -17.58 -15.73 -49.94
CA GLY A 209 -16.91 -16.98 -50.34
C GLY A 209 -15.61 -16.75 -51.11
N VAL A 210 -15.25 -15.49 -51.38
CA VAL A 210 -14.07 -15.11 -52.18
C VAL A 210 -13.58 -13.69 -51.82
N ASN A 211 -12.28 -13.57 -51.54
CA ASN A 211 -11.40 -12.39 -51.41
C ASN A 211 -12.05 -11.00 -51.68
N SER A 212 -12.86 -10.51 -50.75
CA SER A 212 -13.42 -9.15 -50.83
C SER A 212 -13.70 -8.63 -49.42
N PRO A 213 -12.85 -7.79 -48.82
CA PRO A 213 -13.07 -7.24 -47.48
C PRO A 213 -14.35 -6.42 -47.40
N LEU A 214 -14.90 -6.30 -46.18
CA LEU A 214 -15.97 -5.38 -45.83
C LEU A 214 -15.43 -3.94 -45.92
N TYR A 215 -15.47 -3.37 -47.13
CA TYR A 215 -14.86 -2.06 -47.38
C TYR A 215 -15.91 -0.95 -47.14
N SER A 216 -15.82 -0.26 -46.00
CA SER A 216 -16.43 1.06 -45.85
C SER A 216 -15.36 2.13 -45.96
N ARG A 217 -15.35 2.90 -47.06
CA ARG A 217 -14.41 3.99 -47.23
C ARG A 217 -15.07 5.30 -46.85
N PHE A 218 -14.51 5.98 -45.85
CA PHE A 218 -14.82 7.38 -45.55
C PHE A 218 -13.58 8.19 -45.87
N SER A 219 -13.33 8.53 -47.14
CA SER A 219 -12.13 9.31 -47.50
C SER A 219 -12.44 10.80 -47.51
N ASN A 220 -11.77 11.59 -46.66
CA ASN A 220 -11.62 13.02 -46.90
C ASN A 220 -10.20 13.44 -46.47
N SER A 221 -9.49 14.15 -47.35
CA SER A 221 -8.09 14.49 -47.11
C SER A 221 -7.87 15.76 -46.30
N ASP A 222 -8.88 16.59 -45.99
CA ASP A 222 -8.59 17.89 -45.34
C ASP A 222 -9.72 18.57 -44.55
N LYS A 223 -10.95 18.01 -44.43
CA LYS A 223 -12.06 18.72 -43.75
C LYS A 223 -13.00 17.82 -42.91
N HIS A 224 -13.26 18.29 -41.69
CA HIS A 224 -14.04 17.68 -40.61
C HIS A 224 -15.32 16.94 -41.06
N LEU A 225 -15.35 15.63 -40.80
CA LEU A 225 -16.53 14.76 -40.92
C LEU A 225 -16.65 13.97 -39.61
N GLY A 226 -17.87 13.87 -39.06
CA GLY A 226 -18.19 12.98 -37.95
C GLY A 226 -19.06 11.83 -38.46
N THR A 227 -18.54 10.61 -38.41
CA THR A 227 -19.34 9.39 -38.59
C THR A 227 -19.76 8.92 -37.20
N ILE A 228 -21.06 8.84 -36.92
CA ILE A 228 -21.58 8.37 -35.62
C ILE A 228 -22.20 7.00 -35.82
N ILE A 229 -21.47 5.93 -35.46
CA ILE A 229 -22.04 4.58 -35.38
C ILE A 229 -22.58 4.42 -33.96
N ASN A 230 -23.81 4.87 -33.75
CA ASN A 230 -24.41 4.93 -32.42
C ASN A 230 -24.80 3.54 -31.88
N LYS A 231 -24.99 3.49 -30.56
CA LYS A 231 -25.26 2.36 -29.66
C LYS A 231 -25.82 1.06 -30.25
N ASP A 232 -25.24 -0.04 -29.77
CA ASP A 232 -25.76 -1.41 -29.83
C ASP A 232 -25.83 -2.03 -31.24
N CYS A 233 -24.89 -1.69 -32.12
CA CYS A 233 -24.74 -2.35 -33.41
C CYS A 233 -23.73 -3.51 -33.34
N VAL A 234 -23.96 -4.58 -34.13
CA VAL A 234 -23.00 -5.69 -34.31
C VAL A 234 -22.46 -5.65 -35.74
N ILE A 235 -21.14 -5.53 -35.89
CA ILE A 235 -20.46 -5.57 -37.19
C ILE A 235 -19.61 -6.84 -37.25
N SER A 236 -19.84 -7.68 -38.26
CA SER A 236 -19.17 -8.98 -38.43
C SER A 236 -18.70 -9.22 -39.86
N ASP A 237 -17.47 -9.68 -40.04
CA ASP A 237 -16.93 -10.13 -41.35
C ASP A 237 -16.72 -11.66 -41.38
N HIS A 238 -17.09 -12.31 -42.49
CA HIS A 238 -16.96 -13.76 -42.71
C HIS A 238 -16.12 -14.08 -43.96
N GLY A 239 -14.87 -13.62 -44.01
CA GLY A 239 -13.91 -13.88 -45.09
C GLY A 239 -13.09 -15.18 -44.95
N SER A 240 -12.43 -15.60 -46.04
CA SER A 240 -11.65 -16.85 -46.17
C SER A 240 -10.12 -16.65 -46.18
N ASP A 241 -9.41 -17.45 -45.39
CA ASP A 241 -8.02 -18.01 -45.39
C ASP A 241 -6.80 -17.37 -46.13
N ASP A 242 -6.87 -16.25 -46.86
CA ASP A 242 -5.70 -15.72 -47.59
C ASP A 242 -5.05 -14.46 -46.95
N ASP A 243 -3.74 -14.57 -46.63
CA ASP A 243 -2.81 -13.68 -45.91
C ASP A 243 -2.59 -12.22 -46.42
N TYR A 244 -3.54 -11.58 -47.08
CA TYR A 244 -3.37 -10.19 -47.53
C TYR A 244 -3.88 -9.17 -46.48
N PHE A 245 -2.95 -8.66 -45.65
CA PHE A 245 -3.12 -7.67 -44.58
C PHE A 245 -3.72 -6.29 -44.95
N PHE A 246 -4.20 -6.08 -46.18
CA PHE A 246 -4.91 -4.85 -46.59
C PHE A 246 -6.44 -4.94 -46.40
N ASN A 247 -6.90 -5.97 -45.69
CA ASN A 247 -8.31 -6.25 -45.47
C ASN A 247 -8.67 -5.91 -44.03
N SER A 248 -9.55 -4.92 -43.85
CA SER A 248 -10.14 -4.58 -42.56
C SER A 248 -11.65 -4.74 -42.54
N THR A 249 -12.22 -5.18 -41.41
CA THR A 249 -13.68 -5.24 -41.22
C THR A 249 -14.28 -3.83 -41.20
N LEU A 250 -13.55 -2.85 -40.69
CA LEU A 250 -13.91 -1.43 -40.76
C LEU A 250 -12.66 -0.57 -41.01
N TYR A 251 -12.67 0.24 -42.07
CA TYR A 251 -11.63 1.24 -42.35
C TYR A 251 -12.18 2.66 -42.10
N VAL A 252 -11.55 3.41 -41.19
CA VAL A 252 -11.97 4.75 -40.79
C VAL A 252 -10.87 5.77 -41.09
N ARG A 253 -11.25 6.83 -41.79
CA ARG A 253 -10.42 8.00 -42.02
C ARG A 253 -11.25 9.27 -41.80
N SER A 254 -11.45 9.65 -40.54
CA SER A 254 -12.40 10.68 -40.10
C SER A 254 -11.92 11.41 -38.85
N THR A 255 -12.26 12.70 -38.72
CA THR A 255 -11.81 13.52 -37.57
C THR A 255 -12.37 13.09 -36.21
N HIS A 256 -13.53 12.41 -36.16
CA HIS A 256 -14.09 11.88 -34.91
C HIS A 256 -15.16 10.81 -35.17
N VAL A 257 -15.10 9.70 -34.44
CA VAL A 257 -16.10 8.62 -34.46
C VAL A 257 -16.48 8.24 -33.02
N ASP A 258 -17.78 8.20 -32.71
CA ASP A 258 -18.30 7.63 -31.47
C ASP A 258 -18.94 6.28 -31.80
N ASN A 259 -18.42 5.23 -31.17
CA ASN A 259 -18.78 3.82 -31.32
C ASN A 259 -19.27 3.22 -29.99
N THR A 260 -19.67 4.05 -29.01
CA THR A 260 -20.06 3.58 -27.68
C THR A 260 -21.19 2.53 -27.76
N GLY A 261 -20.92 1.30 -27.29
CA GLY A 261 -21.86 0.18 -27.30
C GLY A 261 -21.88 -0.66 -28.60
N THR A 262 -21.05 -0.35 -29.58
CA THR A 262 -20.91 -1.14 -30.81
C THR A 262 -19.94 -2.32 -30.59
N VAL A 263 -20.31 -3.51 -31.06
CA VAL A 263 -19.48 -4.73 -30.99
C VAL A 263 -18.94 -5.09 -32.38
N PHE A 264 -17.62 -5.23 -32.49
CA PHE A 264 -16.92 -5.65 -33.70
C PHE A 264 -16.39 -7.08 -33.54
N THR A 265 -16.61 -7.92 -34.56
CA THR A 265 -16.17 -9.33 -34.60
C THR A 265 -15.60 -9.68 -35.98
N GLY A 266 -14.58 -10.56 -36.05
CA GLY A 266 -13.92 -10.93 -37.31
C GLY A 266 -13.42 -12.38 -37.34
N ASN A 267 -13.38 -12.98 -38.54
CA ASN A 267 -12.84 -14.31 -38.80
C ASN A 267 -11.50 -14.23 -39.58
N ARG A 268 -10.57 -15.15 -39.27
CA ARG A 268 -9.13 -15.25 -39.66
C ARG A 268 -8.65 -14.46 -40.89
N GLY A 269 -7.55 -13.73 -40.70
CA GLY A 269 -6.75 -13.04 -41.75
C GLY A 269 -7.15 -11.58 -42.01
N GLY A 270 -6.65 -10.62 -41.23
CA GLY A 270 -6.88 -9.17 -41.44
C GLY A 270 -6.79 -8.31 -40.16
N SER A 271 -7.33 -7.08 -40.19
CA SER A 271 -7.58 -6.25 -38.97
C SER A 271 -9.08 -5.98 -38.78
N VAL A 272 -9.61 -5.94 -37.55
CA VAL A 272 -11.04 -5.63 -37.34
C VAL A 272 -11.32 -4.15 -37.54
N LEU A 273 -10.47 -3.28 -36.99
CA LEU A 273 -10.59 -1.83 -37.14
C LEU A 273 -9.31 -1.27 -37.72
N GLN A 274 -9.37 -0.45 -38.77
CA GLN A 274 -8.22 0.25 -39.31
C GLN A 274 -8.47 1.76 -39.25
N LEU A 275 -7.54 2.52 -38.68
CA LEU A 275 -7.66 3.94 -38.38
C LEU A 275 -6.56 4.75 -39.07
N GLU A 276 -6.90 5.87 -39.69
CA GLU A 276 -5.96 6.81 -40.32
C GLU A 276 -6.37 8.24 -39.97
N ASP A 277 -5.49 9.01 -39.31
CA ASP A 277 -5.69 10.37 -38.82
C ASP A 277 -7.05 10.58 -38.11
N SER A 278 -7.43 9.67 -37.20
CA SER A 278 -8.78 9.59 -36.63
C SER A 278 -8.81 9.54 -35.11
N LEU A 279 -9.81 10.19 -34.49
CA LEU A 279 -10.18 10.03 -33.07
C LEU A 279 -11.41 9.14 -32.95
N VAL A 280 -11.29 7.97 -32.34
CA VAL A 280 -12.40 7.04 -32.10
C VAL A 280 -12.66 6.93 -30.61
N THR A 281 -13.91 7.05 -30.19
CA THR A 281 -14.34 6.93 -28.79
C THR A 281 -15.33 5.78 -28.65
N GLY A 282 -15.16 4.92 -27.65
CA GLY A 282 -16.04 3.79 -27.40
C GLY A 282 -15.85 2.61 -28.36
N GLY A 283 -16.56 1.52 -28.08
CA GLY A 283 -16.59 0.30 -28.89
C GLY A 283 -15.99 -0.91 -28.18
N GLN A 284 -16.51 -2.10 -28.50
CA GLN A 284 -16.02 -3.38 -28.01
C GLN A 284 -15.54 -4.24 -29.18
N ILE A 285 -14.31 -4.75 -29.12
CA ILE A 285 -13.76 -5.70 -30.08
C ILE A 285 -13.62 -7.03 -29.34
N ILE A 286 -14.39 -8.05 -29.72
CA ILE A 286 -14.52 -9.31 -28.96
C ILE A 286 -14.41 -10.51 -29.91
N ASN A 287 -13.84 -11.63 -29.46
CA ASN A 287 -13.83 -12.94 -30.13
C ASN A 287 -13.34 -12.90 -31.57
N ASN A 288 -12.09 -12.47 -31.77
CA ASN A 288 -11.57 -12.20 -33.10
C ASN A 288 -10.33 -13.03 -33.40
N GLN A 289 -10.34 -13.72 -34.55
CA GLN A 289 -9.20 -14.54 -35.00
C GLN A 289 -8.18 -13.74 -35.84
N CYS A 290 -8.19 -12.41 -35.76
CA CYS A 290 -7.42 -11.44 -36.55
C CYS A 290 -6.75 -10.36 -35.68
N VAL A 291 -6.02 -9.42 -36.30
CA VAL A 291 -5.50 -8.21 -35.61
C VAL A 291 -6.67 -7.35 -35.13
N GLY A 292 -6.70 -6.93 -33.86
CA GLY A 292 -7.79 -6.12 -33.31
C GLY A 292 -7.96 -4.76 -33.99
N VAL A 293 -6.91 -3.93 -33.98
CA VAL A 293 -6.88 -2.56 -34.49
C VAL A 293 -5.59 -2.33 -35.30
N TYR A 294 -5.67 -1.64 -36.44
CA TYR A 294 -4.52 -1.25 -37.26
C TYR A 294 -4.46 0.28 -37.42
N PHE A 295 -3.38 0.94 -37.00
CA PHE A 295 -3.21 2.39 -37.15
C PHE A 295 -2.28 2.74 -38.31
N ASN A 296 -2.75 3.52 -39.28
CA ASN A 296 -1.95 4.01 -40.42
C ASN A 296 -1.20 5.34 -40.11
N SER A 297 -1.73 6.21 -39.25
CA SER A 297 -1.07 7.46 -38.80
C SER A 297 -1.90 8.22 -37.76
N GLY A 298 -1.26 8.85 -36.76
CA GLY A 298 -1.77 10.00 -36.01
C GLY A 298 -3.17 9.86 -35.42
N SER A 299 -3.51 8.67 -34.91
CA SER A 299 -4.87 8.32 -34.52
C SER A 299 -4.97 8.00 -33.04
N THR A 300 -6.12 8.27 -32.44
CA THR A 300 -6.39 8.03 -31.01
C THR A 300 -7.62 7.15 -30.85
N LEU A 301 -7.51 6.08 -30.07
CA LEU A 301 -8.63 5.24 -29.64
C LEU A 301 -8.87 5.45 -28.14
N GLU A 302 -10.07 5.88 -27.78
CA GLU A 302 -10.45 6.26 -26.42
C GLU A 302 -11.60 5.39 -25.89
N SER A 303 -11.58 5.06 -24.59
CA SER A 303 -12.70 4.41 -23.89
C SER A 303 -13.15 3.08 -24.52
N CYS A 304 -12.21 2.25 -24.93
CA CYS A 304 -12.47 1.02 -25.69
C CYS A 304 -12.32 -0.26 -24.84
N LEU A 305 -12.98 -1.35 -25.25
CA LEU A 305 -12.77 -2.70 -24.72
C LEU A 305 -12.30 -3.62 -25.85
N ILE A 306 -11.16 -4.28 -25.69
CA ILE A 306 -10.59 -5.20 -26.68
C ILE A 306 -10.31 -6.53 -25.99
N GLN A 307 -10.97 -7.62 -26.38
CA GLN A 307 -10.89 -8.92 -25.72
C GLN A 307 -10.83 -10.08 -26.73
N ASP A 308 -10.26 -11.22 -26.34
CA ASP A 308 -10.30 -12.50 -27.09
C ASP A 308 -9.74 -12.42 -28.53
N ASN A 309 -8.56 -11.83 -28.73
CA ASN A 309 -7.88 -11.79 -30.04
C ASN A 309 -6.78 -12.88 -30.16
N GLU A 310 -6.74 -13.64 -31.26
CA GLU A 310 -5.75 -14.73 -31.49
C GLU A 310 -4.37 -14.24 -31.99
N THR A 311 -4.28 -13.10 -32.71
CA THR A 311 -3.06 -12.72 -33.49
C THR A 311 -2.51 -11.31 -33.23
N GLY A 312 -2.93 -10.64 -32.14
CA GLY A 312 -2.45 -9.30 -31.73
C GLY A 312 -3.54 -8.22 -31.72
N VAL A 313 -3.41 -7.22 -30.84
CA VAL A 313 -4.47 -6.21 -30.61
C VAL A 313 -4.25 -4.92 -31.37
N VAL A 314 -3.01 -4.47 -31.54
CA VAL A 314 -2.72 -3.22 -32.24
C VAL A 314 -1.47 -3.38 -33.10
N ALA A 315 -1.56 -3.01 -34.38
CA ALA A 315 -0.39 -2.83 -35.25
C ALA A 315 -0.47 -1.45 -35.91
N GLY A 316 0.59 -0.66 -35.93
CA GLY A 316 0.47 0.65 -36.58
C GLY A 316 1.72 1.50 -36.65
N SER A 317 1.55 2.70 -37.23
CA SER A 317 2.61 3.66 -37.52
C SER A 317 2.39 5.03 -36.87
N TYR A 318 3.50 5.79 -36.71
CA TYR A 318 3.66 7.18 -36.23
C TYR A 318 2.52 7.76 -35.35
N GLU A 319 2.83 7.99 -34.05
CA GLU A 319 2.04 8.82 -33.12
C GLU A 319 0.60 8.32 -32.86
N SER A 320 0.44 7.01 -32.62
CA SER A 320 -0.86 6.43 -32.24
C SER A 320 -1.06 6.37 -30.72
N ILE A 321 -2.25 6.71 -30.22
CA ILE A 321 -2.56 6.80 -28.78
C ILE A 321 -3.73 5.86 -28.44
N LEU A 322 -3.56 5.00 -27.43
CA LEU A 322 -4.68 4.35 -26.73
C LEU A 322 -4.89 5.05 -25.40
N ARG A 323 -6.12 5.50 -25.14
CA ARG A 323 -6.45 6.22 -23.91
C ARG A 323 -7.69 5.64 -23.23
N ASN A 324 -7.63 5.41 -21.92
CA ASN A 324 -8.77 4.88 -21.13
C ASN A 324 -9.32 3.55 -21.69
N CYS A 325 -8.48 2.69 -22.27
CA CYS A 325 -8.92 1.43 -22.86
C CYS A 325 -8.70 0.24 -21.91
N GLN A 326 -9.47 -0.83 -22.08
CA GLN A 326 -9.25 -2.14 -21.47
C GLN A 326 -8.92 -3.16 -22.55
N VAL A 327 -7.79 -3.83 -22.45
CA VAL A 327 -7.30 -4.81 -23.43
C VAL A 327 -7.06 -6.15 -22.74
N GLN A 328 -7.55 -7.26 -23.28
CA GLN A 328 -7.44 -8.62 -22.74
C GLN A 328 -7.02 -9.65 -23.82
N TYR A 329 -5.99 -10.46 -23.56
CA TYR A 329 -5.48 -11.50 -24.49
C TYR A 329 -5.59 -12.93 -23.93
N ASN A 330 -5.82 -13.89 -24.84
CA ASN A 330 -5.91 -15.33 -24.53
C ASN A 330 -4.84 -16.21 -25.23
N GLN A 331 -3.96 -15.66 -26.09
CA GLN A 331 -2.92 -16.40 -26.83
C GLN A 331 -1.66 -15.52 -27.13
N ASN A 332 -0.52 -16.20 -27.40
CA ASN A 332 0.90 -15.81 -27.50
C ASN A 332 1.39 -14.57 -28.31
N THR A 333 0.57 -13.56 -28.63
CA THR A 333 1.04 -12.42 -29.45
C THR A 333 0.65 -11.08 -28.84
N GLY A 334 1.66 -10.32 -28.38
CA GLY A 334 1.51 -8.94 -27.90
C GLY A 334 1.31 -7.93 -29.04
N VAL A 335 1.62 -6.66 -28.76
CA VAL A 335 1.68 -5.59 -29.77
C VAL A 335 2.80 -5.94 -30.76
N ASP A 336 2.44 -6.34 -31.97
CA ASP A 336 3.39 -6.80 -32.98
C ASP A 336 3.63 -5.73 -34.06
N ASN A 337 4.90 -5.59 -34.46
CA ASN A 337 5.24 -4.88 -35.67
C ASN A 337 4.88 -5.80 -36.83
N GLY A 338 3.84 -5.43 -37.59
CA GLY A 338 3.67 -6.02 -38.91
C GLY A 338 5.00 -6.03 -39.69
N PRO A 339 5.20 -6.96 -40.64
CA PRO A 339 6.53 -7.31 -41.21
C PRO A 339 7.26 -6.22 -42.01
N TYR A 340 6.81 -4.95 -41.97
CA TYR A 340 7.41 -3.83 -42.69
C TYR A 340 7.47 -2.57 -41.83
N ASN A 341 8.72 -2.11 -41.61
CA ASN A 341 9.23 -0.85 -41.04
C ASN A 341 9.59 -0.84 -39.55
N ASN A 342 10.72 -0.17 -39.28
CA ASN A 342 11.54 -0.34 -38.09
C ASN A 342 11.52 0.88 -37.15
N ASP A 343 10.55 1.80 -37.26
CA ASP A 343 10.49 3.05 -36.48
C ASP A 343 9.03 3.38 -36.08
N TYR A 344 8.45 2.63 -35.13
CA TYR A 344 7.05 2.82 -34.70
C TYR A 344 6.89 2.84 -33.18
N SER A 345 6.12 3.82 -32.69
CA SER A 345 5.78 3.99 -31.27
C SER A 345 4.27 4.05 -31.07
N ILE A 346 3.82 3.46 -29.96
CA ILE A 346 2.43 3.50 -29.49
C ILE A 346 2.42 4.10 -28.10
N GLN A 347 1.57 5.10 -27.87
CA GLN A 347 1.44 5.75 -26.58
C GLN A 347 0.22 5.19 -25.84
N LEU A 348 0.42 4.77 -24.60
CA LEU A 348 -0.66 4.32 -23.71
C LEU A 348 -0.93 5.42 -22.68
N GLU A 349 -2.20 5.73 -22.42
CA GLU A 349 -2.60 6.67 -21.36
C GLU A 349 -3.80 6.10 -20.59
N ASN A 350 -3.72 5.98 -19.27
CA ASN A 350 -4.82 5.45 -18.43
C ASN A 350 -5.43 4.13 -18.94
N THR A 351 -4.64 3.28 -19.60
CA THR A 351 -5.10 2.07 -20.29
C THR A 351 -4.70 0.83 -19.50
N THR A 352 -5.66 -0.08 -19.29
CA THR A 352 -5.42 -1.39 -18.68
C THR A 352 -5.17 -2.42 -19.78
N VAL A 353 -4.02 -3.09 -19.75
CA VAL A 353 -3.64 -4.14 -20.69
C VAL A 353 -3.45 -5.43 -19.92
N CYS A 354 -4.10 -6.50 -20.34
CA CYS A 354 -4.07 -7.77 -19.66
C CYS A 354 -3.78 -8.93 -20.60
N SER A 355 -2.79 -9.79 -20.32
CA SER A 355 -2.39 -10.91 -21.19
C SER A 355 -2.23 -12.23 -20.43
N ASN A 356 -2.88 -13.31 -20.86
CA ASN A 356 -2.64 -14.68 -20.34
C ASN A 356 -1.41 -15.38 -20.96
N ALA A 357 -0.46 -14.61 -21.50
CA ALA A 357 0.79 -15.08 -22.10
C ALA A 357 1.90 -14.04 -21.85
N PRO A 358 3.19 -14.42 -21.80
CA PRO A 358 4.28 -13.47 -21.64
C PRO A 358 4.14 -12.37 -22.68
N LEU A 359 4.07 -11.12 -22.20
CA LEU A 359 3.92 -9.94 -23.04
C LEU A 359 5.19 -9.78 -23.89
N ASN A 360 5.22 -10.47 -25.04
CA ASN A 360 6.21 -10.24 -26.07
C ASN A 360 5.87 -8.91 -26.73
N VAL A 361 6.26 -7.81 -26.08
CA VAL A 361 6.44 -6.54 -26.79
C VAL A 361 7.62 -6.79 -27.73
N HIS A 362 7.37 -6.82 -29.04
CA HIS A 362 8.44 -7.03 -30.00
C HIS A 362 9.55 -5.99 -29.75
N PRO A 363 10.85 -6.36 -29.73
CA PRO A 363 11.98 -5.50 -29.30
C PRO A 363 12.25 -4.25 -30.18
N GLN A 364 11.31 -3.89 -31.06
CA GLN A 364 11.37 -2.73 -31.95
C GLN A 364 10.09 -1.86 -31.87
N VAL A 365 9.17 -2.12 -30.94
CA VAL A 365 8.02 -1.25 -30.66
C VAL A 365 8.35 -0.42 -29.43
N GLU A 366 8.49 0.90 -29.59
CA GLU A 366 8.65 1.81 -28.46
C GLU A 366 7.26 2.08 -27.87
N VAL A 367 6.93 1.43 -26.75
CA VAL A 367 5.74 1.78 -25.97
C VAL A 367 6.08 3.03 -25.17
N ILE A 368 5.44 4.15 -25.51
CA ILE A 368 5.62 5.41 -24.80
C ILE A 368 4.58 5.45 -23.69
N ASP A 369 5.02 5.41 -22.44
CA ASP A 369 4.13 5.57 -21.30
C ASP A 369 3.71 7.05 -21.16
N GLY A 370 2.43 7.32 -21.36
CA GLY A 370 1.81 8.62 -21.11
C GLY A 370 1.23 8.78 -19.71
N GLY A 371 1.39 7.76 -18.83
CA GLY A 371 0.99 7.75 -17.42
C GLY A 371 -0.37 7.09 -17.14
N GLY A 372 -0.48 6.51 -15.94
CA GLY A 372 -1.72 5.93 -15.39
C GLY A 372 -2.15 4.58 -15.98
N ASN A 373 -1.27 3.93 -16.74
CA ASN A 373 -1.54 2.62 -17.34
C ASN A 373 -1.46 1.49 -16.31
N THR A 374 -2.11 0.36 -16.58
CA THR A 374 -2.05 -0.84 -15.71
C THR A 374 -1.82 -2.06 -16.58
N ILE A 375 -0.71 -2.77 -16.41
CA ILE A 375 -0.42 -4.01 -17.14
C ILE A 375 -0.62 -5.20 -16.22
N ILE A 376 -1.34 -6.22 -16.69
CA ILE A 376 -1.69 -7.41 -15.94
C ILE A 376 -1.23 -8.63 -16.76
N ASP A 377 -0.28 -9.40 -16.26
CA ASP A 377 0.22 -10.60 -16.96
C ASP A 377 -0.65 -11.85 -16.73
N ASN A 378 -1.81 -11.71 -16.06
CA ASN A 378 -2.81 -12.75 -15.88
C ASN A 378 -4.22 -12.16 -15.70
N CYS A 379 -5.10 -12.40 -16.66
CA CYS A 379 -6.46 -11.84 -16.70
C CYS A 379 -7.46 -12.53 -15.81
N ASP A 380 -7.09 -13.67 -15.25
CA ASP A 380 -7.86 -14.36 -14.24
C ASP A 380 -7.53 -13.82 -12.82
N GLY A 381 -6.55 -12.91 -12.71
CA GLY A 381 -6.07 -12.33 -11.46
C GLY A 381 -5.04 -13.21 -10.76
N PRO A 382 -4.42 -12.72 -9.66
CA PRO A 382 -3.42 -13.48 -8.93
C PRO A 382 -3.99 -14.80 -8.41
N SER A 383 -3.23 -15.87 -8.62
CA SER A 383 -3.59 -17.24 -8.33
C SER A 383 -2.56 -17.90 -7.41
N THR A 384 -2.89 -19.07 -6.87
CA THR A 384 -1.95 -19.86 -6.07
C THR A 384 -1.54 -21.09 -6.85
N ILE A 385 -0.24 -21.21 -7.13
CA ILE A 385 0.39 -22.37 -7.76
C ILE A 385 1.02 -23.22 -6.66
N THR A 386 0.65 -24.50 -6.58
CA THR A 386 1.11 -25.39 -5.52
C THR A 386 2.24 -26.31 -5.97
N VAL A 387 3.28 -26.48 -5.13
CA VAL A 387 4.45 -27.33 -5.44
C VAL A 387 4.59 -28.45 -4.41
N ALA A 388 4.45 -29.71 -4.82
CA ALA A 388 4.60 -30.87 -3.92
C ALA A 388 5.34 -32.04 -4.58
N GLN A 389 6.40 -32.54 -3.94
CA GLN A 389 7.26 -33.62 -4.49
C GLN A 389 6.54 -34.96 -4.67
N ASP A 390 5.44 -35.20 -3.94
CA ASP A 390 4.63 -36.41 -4.04
C ASP A 390 3.61 -36.36 -5.20
N GLY A 391 3.56 -35.24 -5.93
CA GLY A 391 2.65 -35.00 -7.03
C GLY A 391 1.24 -34.58 -6.61
N SER A 392 1.03 -34.18 -5.35
CA SER A 392 -0.27 -33.65 -4.90
C SER A 392 -0.53 -32.19 -5.31
N GLY A 393 0.52 -31.44 -5.66
CA GLY A 393 0.45 -30.06 -6.11
C GLY A 393 0.36 -29.94 -7.63
N ASP A 394 0.20 -28.71 -8.12
CA ASP A 394 0.15 -28.39 -9.55
C ASP A 394 1.49 -28.73 -10.23
N HIS A 395 2.61 -28.55 -9.52
CA HIS A 395 3.95 -28.91 -9.96
C HIS A 395 4.68 -29.80 -8.94
N VAL A 396 5.64 -30.59 -9.45
CA VAL A 396 6.53 -31.43 -8.63
C VAL A 396 7.87 -30.76 -8.30
N ASP A 397 8.22 -29.72 -9.07
CA ASP A 397 9.47 -28.97 -8.93
C ASP A 397 9.21 -27.47 -9.02
N LEU A 398 10.05 -26.71 -8.32
CA LEU A 398 9.90 -25.27 -8.17
C LEU A 398 10.16 -24.49 -9.47
N VAL A 399 11.12 -24.95 -10.28
CA VAL A 399 11.49 -24.26 -11.53
C VAL A 399 10.30 -24.25 -12.50
N SER A 400 9.60 -25.38 -12.64
CA SER A 400 8.39 -25.45 -13.49
C SER A 400 7.27 -24.55 -12.97
N ALA A 401 7.08 -24.48 -11.65
CA ALA A 401 6.07 -23.60 -11.05
C ALA A 401 6.37 -22.12 -11.28
N LEU A 402 7.65 -21.71 -11.18
CA LEU A 402 8.08 -20.33 -11.45
C LEU A 402 7.94 -19.94 -12.93
N LEU A 403 8.12 -20.90 -13.85
CA LEU A 403 7.90 -20.66 -15.28
C LEU A 403 6.42 -20.36 -15.58
N ASP A 404 5.51 -21.04 -14.89
CA ASP A 404 4.06 -20.91 -15.03
C ASP A 404 3.47 -19.75 -14.20
N ALA A 405 4.25 -19.15 -13.29
CA ALA A 405 3.83 -18.03 -12.46
C ALA A 405 3.83 -16.67 -13.20
N TYR A 406 2.76 -15.91 -13.00
CA TYR A 406 2.55 -14.55 -13.48
C TYR A 406 2.69 -13.54 -12.34
N ARG A 407 2.73 -12.23 -12.67
CA ARG A 407 2.84 -11.16 -11.66
C ARG A 407 1.70 -11.25 -10.64
N GLY A 408 2.05 -11.14 -9.37
CA GLY A 408 1.12 -11.22 -8.23
C GLY A 408 0.70 -12.63 -7.83
N ASP A 409 1.09 -13.68 -8.57
CA ASP A 409 0.81 -15.05 -8.16
C ASP A 409 1.55 -15.42 -6.87
N THR A 410 0.98 -16.38 -6.16
CA THR A 410 1.60 -17.02 -5.00
C THR A 410 2.05 -18.43 -5.38
N VAL A 411 3.34 -18.70 -5.31
CA VAL A 411 3.89 -20.05 -5.41
C VAL A 411 4.01 -20.63 -4.00
N SER A 412 3.11 -21.55 -3.65
CA SER A 412 3.05 -22.19 -2.33
C SER A 412 3.69 -23.58 -2.37
N ILE A 413 4.75 -23.76 -1.58
CA ILE A 413 5.55 -24.98 -1.57
C ILE A 413 5.17 -25.81 -0.34
N ALA A 414 4.80 -27.08 -0.58
CA ALA A 414 4.51 -28.03 0.49
C ALA A 414 5.77 -28.37 1.31
N PRO A 415 5.63 -28.83 2.56
CA PRO A 415 6.76 -29.21 3.39
C PRO A 415 7.63 -30.30 2.74
N GLY A 416 8.96 -30.12 2.81
CA GLY A 416 9.92 -31.06 2.21
C GLY A 416 11.26 -30.40 1.89
N THR A 417 12.19 -31.19 1.36
CA THR A 417 13.50 -30.70 0.91
C THR A 417 13.58 -30.73 -0.62
N TYR A 418 13.61 -29.55 -1.22
CA TYR A 418 13.64 -29.35 -2.66
C TYR A 418 15.07 -29.05 -3.10
N VAL A 419 15.65 -30.00 -3.84
CA VAL A 419 16.99 -29.88 -4.39
C VAL A 419 16.86 -29.45 -5.85
N SER A 420 17.26 -28.22 -6.18
CA SER A 420 17.28 -27.75 -7.56
C SER A 420 18.60 -28.08 -8.24
N ALA A 421 18.53 -28.58 -9.48
CA ALA A 421 19.70 -28.80 -10.33
C ALA A 421 20.04 -27.56 -11.19
N GLU A 422 19.07 -26.65 -11.35
CA GLU A 422 19.20 -25.38 -12.06
C GLU A 422 18.98 -24.23 -11.06
N PRO A 423 19.56 -23.03 -11.29
CA PRO A 423 19.33 -21.88 -10.41
C PRO A 423 17.84 -21.55 -10.32
N VAL A 424 17.34 -21.34 -9.10
CA VAL A 424 15.97 -20.85 -8.88
C VAL A 424 15.99 -19.34 -9.03
N VAL A 425 15.42 -18.82 -10.11
CA VAL A 425 15.42 -17.39 -10.43
C VAL A 425 14.00 -16.85 -10.44
N ILE A 426 13.74 -15.86 -9.61
CA ILE A 426 12.52 -15.06 -9.60
C ILE A 426 12.77 -13.83 -10.48
N THR A 427 12.14 -13.78 -11.63
CA THR A 427 12.24 -12.63 -12.56
C THR A 427 11.02 -11.72 -12.55
N ARG A 428 9.98 -12.12 -11.81
CA ARG A 428 8.68 -11.45 -11.74
C ARG A 428 8.29 -11.20 -10.28
N PRO A 429 7.55 -10.12 -9.99
CA PRO A 429 7.04 -9.85 -8.66
C PRO A 429 5.94 -10.86 -8.29
N ILE A 430 6.32 -11.87 -7.52
CA ILE A 430 5.47 -12.94 -7.03
C ILE A 430 5.67 -13.12 -5.53
N THR A 431 4.74 -13.81 -4.88
CA THR A 431 4.93 -14.32 -3.52
C THR A 431 5.42 -15.76 -3.60
N LEU A 432 6.63 -16.04 -3.10
CA LEU A 432 7.15 -17.38 -2.91
C LEU A 432 7.07 -17.75 -1.43
N THR A 433 6.24 -18.74 -1.10
CA THR A 433 5.91 -19.07 0.30
C THR A 433 6.04 -20.57 0.59
N GLY A 434 6.70 -20.91 1.70
CA GLY A 434 6.68 -22.27 2.26
C GLY A 434 5.51 -22.48 3.22
N ASP A 435 5.40 -23.69 3.78
CA ASP A 435 4.39 -23.96 4.82
C ASP A 435 4.79 -23.27 6.15
N PRO A 436 3.91 -22.43 6.75
CA PRO A 436 4.24 -21.70 7.97
C PRO A 436 4.28 -22.59 9.23
N THR A 437 3.80 -23.83 9.14
CA THR A 437 3.71 -24.78 10.26
C THR A 437 4.75 -25.89 10.19
N SER A 438 5.43 -26.06 9.05
CA SER A 438 6.35 -27.15 8.79
C SER A 438 7.45 -26.73 7.84
N GLU A 439 8.68 -27.16 8.12
CA GLU A 439 9.85 -26.69 7.39
C GLU A 439 9.81 -27.03 5.90
N THR A 440 10.06 -26.02 5.07
CA THR A 440 10.20 -26.14 3.62
C THR A 440 11.62 -25.72 3.26
N VAL A 441 12.46 -26.69 2.90
CA VAL A 441 13.89 -26.48 2.69
C VAL A 441 14.21 -26.41 1.19
N LEU A 442 14.85 -25.35 0.75
CA LEU A 442 15.40 -25.20 -0.58
C LEU A 442 16.93 -25.32 -0.53
N THR A 443 17.50 -26.10 -1.45
CA THR A 443 18.96 -26.25 -1.59
C THR A 443 19.36 -26.45 -3.04
N ASN A 444 20.63 -26.21 -3.34
CA ASN A 444 21.21 -26.34 -4.68
C ASN A 444 22.14 -27.56 -4.77
N ALA A 445 21.95 -28.39 -5.81
CA ALA A 445 22.69 -29.62 -6.04
C ALA A 445 24.16 -29.43 -6.45
N ASP A 446 24.52 -28.28 -7.05
CA ASP A 446 25.82 -28.06 -7.66
C ASP A 446 26.91 -27.60 -6.67
N GLY A 447 26.51 -27.14 -5.47
CA GLY A 447 27.41 -26.56 -4.47
C GLY A 447 27.95 -25.16 -4.81
N SER A 448 27.48 -24.53 -5.90
CA SER A 448 27.97 -23.25 -6.42
C SER A 448 26.83 -22.26 -6.72
N GLY A 449 27.11 -20.95 -6.66
CA GLY A 449 26.07 -19.93 -6.91
C GLY A 449 25.16 -19.70 -5.70
N TYR A 450 23.94 -19.22 -5.92
CA TYR A 450 22.94 -18.97 -4.86
C TYR A 450 21.80 -20.00 -4.94
N VAL A 451 21.16 -20.32 -3.80
CA VAL A 451 19.95 -21.17 -3.79
C VAL A 451 18.79 -20.45 -4.47
N LEU A 452 18.64 -19.15 -4.22
CA LEU A 452 17.60 -18.31 -4.81
C LEU A 452 18.19 -17.02 -5.36
N THR A 453 17.76 -16.62 -6.55
CA THR A 453 18.13 -15.36 -7.19
C THR A 453 16.87 -14.56 -7.50
N VAL A 454 16.84 -13.29 -7.12
CA VAL A 454 15.82 -12.32 -7.54
C VAL A 454 16.45 -11.39 -8.58
N ASP A 455 16.01 -11.49 -9.83
CA ASP A 455 16.56 -10.74 -10.97
C ASP A 455 15.40 -10.14 -11.78
N PRO A 456 14.85 -8.99 -11.35
CA PRO A 456 13.64 -8.43 -11.95
C PRO A 456 13.88 -7.97 -13.40
N ASP A 457 12.98 -8.34 -14.31
CA ASP A 457 13.01 -7.88 -15.70
C ASP A 457 12.80 -6.35 -15.80
N VAL A 458 13.65 -5.69 -16.60
CA VAL A 458 13.78 -4.21 -16.71
C VAL A 458 12.58 -3.48 -17.34
N LEU A 459 11.48 -4.18 -17.64
CA LEU A 459 10.35 -3.67 -18.42
C LEU A 459 9.13 -3.37 -17.50
N PHE A 460 9.17 -2.16 -16.92
CA PHE A 460 8.04 -1.35 -16.39
C PHE A 460 7.28 -1.81 -15.10
N GLU A 461 6.79 -0.76 -14.41
CA GLU A 461 6.30 -0.52 -13.01
C GLU A 461 5.66 -1.60 -12.11
N SER A 462 5.99 -1.41 -10.81
CA SER A 462 5.32 -1.60 -9.50
C SER A 462 4.61 -2.93 -9.14
N PHE A 463 5.36 -3.89 -8.57
CA PHE A 463 4.84 -4.87 -7.60
C PHE A 463 6.00 -5.44 -6.76
N ASP A 464 5.70 -5.83 -5.52
CA ASP A 464 6.69 -6.31 -4.56
C ASP A 464 6.92 -7.82 -4.74
N ALA A 465 8.18 -8.25 -4.68
CA ALA A 465 8.47 -9.67 -4.49
C ALA A 465 8.46 -10.00 -3.01
N VAL A 466 7.75 -11.07 -2.62
CA VAL A 466 7.68 -11.54 -1.24
C VAL A 466 8.24 -12.95 -1.16
N ILE A 467 9.18 -13.18 -0.25
CA ILE A 467 9.77 -14.49 0.02
C ILE A 467 9.55 -14.79 1.50
N GLU A 468 8.80 -15.84 1.80
CA GLU A 468 8.37 -16.10 3.17
C GLU A 468 8.27 -17.57 3.58
N ASN A 469 8.46 -17.87 4.87
CA ASN A 469 8.30 -19.22 5.45
C ASN A 469 9.20 -20.29 4.81
N LEU A 470 10.41 -19.93 4.36
CA LEU A 470 11.35 -20.84 3.71
C LEU A 470 12.63 -21.01 4.52
N THR A 471 13.18 -22.22 4.46
CA THR A 471 14.57 -22.48 4.86
C THR A 471 15.44 -22.57 3.61
N LEU A 472 16.39 -21.66 3.42
CA LEU A 472 17.47 -21.79 2.45
C LEU A 472 18.65 -22.42 3.17
N ALA A 473 19.12 -23.57 2.69
CA ALA A 473 20.18 -24.29 3.38
C ALA A 473 21.17 -24.96 2.44
N GLU A 474 22.43 -24.98 2.90
CA GLU A 474 23.56 -25.67 2.26
C GLU A 474 23.90 -25.11 0.87
N SER A 475 25.16 -25.30 0.45
CA SER A 475 25.69 -24.92 -0.88
C SER A 475 25.79 -23.42 -1.16
N GLY A 476 26.88 -22.99 -1.80
CA GLY A 476 26.98 -21.65 -2.38
C GLY A 476 26.64 -20.53 -1.39
N GLY A 477 25.89 -19.51 -1.84
CA GLY A 477 25.17 -18.53 -1.00
C GLY A 477 23.67 -18.84 -0.93
N GLY A 478 22.95 -18.19 -0.02
CA GLY A 478 21.52 -18.44 0.19
C GLY A 478 20.64 -17.74 -0.85
N LEU A 479 20.53 -16.42 -0.76
CA LEU A 479 19.71 -15.60 -1.65
C LEU A 479 20.49 -14.41 -2.16
N THR A 480 20.38 -14.11 -3.46
CA THR A 480 20.89 -12.86 -4.03
C THR A 480 19.81 -12.07 -4.76
N SER A 481 19.87 -10.74 -4.70
CA SER A 481 19.04 -9.85 -5.52
C SER A 481 19.90 -8.92 -6.36
N ALA A 482 19.49 -8.71 -7.62
CA ALA A 482 20.01 -7.65 -8.47
C ALA A 482 19.26 -6.32 -8.19
N ALA A 483 19.89 -5.19 -8.52
CA ALA A 483 19.24 -3.89 -8.53
C ALA A 483 17.97 -3.94 -9.39
N GLY A 484 16.82 -3.65 -8.77
CA GLY A 484 15.55 -3.51 -9.48
C GLY A 484 15.39 -2.12 -10.11
N PRO A 485 14.35 -1.94 -10.94
CA PRO A 485 13.85 -0.59 -11.23
C PRO A 485 13.44 0.12 -9.92
N ASP A 486 13.44 1.46 -9.91
CA ASP A 486 13.26 2.27 -8.70
C ASP A 486 11.94 1.98 -7.92
N ASP A 487 10.94 1.35 -8.56
CA ASP A 487 9.62 0.99 -7.99
C ASP A 487 9.44 -0.53 -7.73
N PHE A 488 10.51 -1.28 -7.42
CA PHE A 488 10.44 -2.72 -7.10
C PHE A 488 10.92 -3.01 -5.67
N ASP A 489 10.00 -3.26 -4.74
CA ASP A 489 10.35 -3.61 -3.37
C ASP A 489 10.53 -5.13 -3.18
N LEU A 490 11.44 -5.51 -2.29
CA LEU A 490 11.69 -6.91 -1.93
C LEU A 490 11.48 -7.11 -0.43
N LEU A 491 10.52 -7.97 -0.07
CA LEU A 491 10.28 -8.38 1.30
C LEU A 491 10.70 -9.84 1.50
N ILE A 492 11.68 -10.05 2.38
CA ILE A 492 12.09 -11.38 2.86
C ILE A 492 11.63 -11.48 4.31
N ARG A 493 10.70 -12.39 4.61
CA ARG A 493 10.14 -12.52 5.96
C ARG A 493 10.05 -13.95 6.47
N ASP A 494 10.13 -14.15 7.77
CA ASP A 494 9.90 -15.47 8.39
C ASP A 494 10.74 -16.61 7.76
N CYS A 495 11.95 -16.28 7.28
CA CYS A 495 12.84 -17.21 6.58
C CYS A 495 14.04 -17.60 7.45
N VAL A 496 14.56 -18.82 7.23
CA VAL A 496 15.80 -19.31 7.83
C VAL A 496 16.85 -19.50 6.74
N ILE A 497 18.01 -18.85 6.84
CA ILE A 497 19.09 -18.93 5.85
C ILE A 497 20.35 -19.45 6.54
N ARG A 498 20.78 -20.68 6.21
CA ARG A 498 21.82 -21.35 7.01
C ARG A 498 22.82 -22.23 6.27
N ASP A 499 23.97 -22.39 6.90
CA ASP A 499 25.01 -23.34 6.51
C ASP A 499 25.53 -23.16 5.08
N HIS A 500 25.48 -21.93 4.55
CA HIS A 500 26.03 -21.59 3.23
C HIS A 500 27.56 -21.41 3.27
N THR A 501 28.21 -21.67 2.14
CA THR A 501 29.67 -21.52 1.93
C THR A 501 30.07 -20.19 1.26
N GLY A 502 29.09 -19.32 1.09
CA GLY A 502 29.16 -17.93 0.65
C GLY A 502 28.27 -17.08 1.57
N PRO A 503 27.98 -15.81 1.21
CA PRO A 503 27.03 -14.98 1.94
C PRO A 503 25.67 -15.67 2.04
N GLY A 504 25.04 -15.61 3.22
CA GLY A 504 23.66 -16.05 3.38
C GLY A 504 22.72 -15.25 2.48
N LEU A 505 22.83 -13.93 2.54
CA LEU A 505 22.07 -12.97 1.75
C LEU A 505 23.03 -12.01 1.03
N GLN A 506 22.80 -11.76 -0.25
CA GLN A 506 23.50 -10.74 -1.03
C GLN A 506 22.48 -9.86 -1.75
N LEU A 507 22.11 -8.75 -1.13
CA LEU A 507 21.02 -7.90 -1.57
C LEU A 507 21.54 -6.62 -2.20
N GLN A 508 20.87 -6.16 -3.25
CA GLN A 508 21.14 -4.88 -3.88
C GLN A 508 19.89 -4.02 -3.88
N ALA A 509 20.05 -2.74 -3.50
CA ALA A 509 19.00 -1.73 -3.57
C ALA A 509 19.48 -0.47 -4.28
N SER A 510 18.69 0.07 -5.20
CA SER A 510 19.00 1.29 -5.95
C SER A 510 17.86 2.29 -5.99
N GLY A 511 18.20 3.58 -6.03
CA GLY A 511 17.21 4.65 -6.18
C GLY A 511 16.23 4.73 -5.00
N GLU A 512 14.94 4.58 -5.28
CA GLU A 512 13.85 4.61 -4.28
C GLU A 512 13.44 3.22 -3.76
N GLN A 513 14.05 2.15 -4.28
CA GLN A 513 13.77 0.76 -3.89
C GLN A 513 13.92 0.52 -2.38
N GLN A 514 12.95 -0.18 -1.80
CA GLN A 514 13.00 -0.70 -0.43
C GLN A 514 13.25 -2.21 -0.42
N VAL A 515 14.24 -2.64 0.34
CA VAL A 515 14.48 -4.07 0.61
C VAL A 515 14.40 -4.29 2.12
N THR A 516 13.49 -5.16 2.53
CA THR A 516 13.20 -5.45 3.93
C THR A 516 13.49 -6.91 4.25
N VAL A 517 14.26 -7.13 5.31
CA VAL A 517 14.47 -8.44 5.95
C VAL A 517 13.78 -8.40 7.31
N ASP A 518 12.69 -9.15 7.48
CA ASP A 518 11.85 -9.11 8.68
C ASP A 518 11.68 -10.49 9.31
N HIS A 519 11.78 -10.63 10.63
CA HIS A 519 11.59 -11.92 11.33
C HIS A 519 12.42 -13.10 10.76
N CYS A 520 13.59 -12.82 10.18
CA CYS A 520 14.44 -13.84 9.58
C CYS A 520 15.54 -14.31 10.54
N ILE A 521 15.99 -15.55 10.37
CA ILE A 521 17.15 -16.11 11.07
C ILE A 521 18.21 -16.43 10.02
N VAL A 522 19.36 -15.76 10.08
CA VAL A 522 20.50 -16.01 9.18
C VAL A 522 21.66 -16.55 10.02
N GLU A 523 21.94 -17.85 9.88
CA GLU A 523 22.84 -18.54 10.82
C GLU A 523 23.93 -19.40 10.17
N ASN A 524 25.11 -19.43 10.77
CA ASN A 524 26.22 -20.35 10.41
C ASN A 524 26.68 -20.26 8.94
N ASN A 525 26.48 -19.13 8.27
CA ASN A 525 26.93 -18.93 6.91
C ASN A 525 28.39 -18.49 6.89
N THR A 526 29.17 -19.00 5.94
CA THR A 526 30.62 -18.75 5.87
C THR A 526 31.03 -18.21 4.51
N ALA A 527 31.26 -16.90 4.39
CA ALA A 527 31.77 -16.27 3.18
C ALA A 527 33.28 -16.54 2.99
N GLN A 528 33.61 -17.63 2.29
CA GLN A 528 35.01 -18.08 2.11
C GLN A 528 35.88 -17.18 1.21
N ASN A 529 35.26 -16.38 0.33
CA ASN A 529 35.96 -15.59 -0.70
C ASN A 529 35.53 -14.12 -0.75
N GLY A 530 34.96 -13.56 0.32
CA GLY A 530 34.46 -12.18 0.32
C GLY A 530 34.06 -11.67 1.70
N ALA A 531 33.42 -10.50 1.72
CA ALA A 531 32.77 -9.90 2.88
C ALA A 531 31.34 -10.43 3.06
N GLY A 532 30.75 -10.18 4.23
CA GLY A 532 29.34 -10.46 4.52
C GLY A 532 29.08 -11.95 4.73
N GLY A 533 29.47 -12.48 5.88
CA GLY A 533 29.19 -13.87 6.24
C GLY A 533 27.69 -14.14 6.21
N SER A 534 26.89 -13.19 6.71
CA SER A 534 25.43 -13.28 6.78
C SER A 534 24.74 -12.48 5.68
N LEU A 535 24.88 -11.16 5.64
CA LEU A 535 24.19 -10.27 4.71
C LEU A 535 25.17 -9.25 4.12
N THR A 536 25.30 -9.23 2.80
CA THR A 536 25.98 -8.16 2.07
C THR A 536 24.97 -7.28 1.36
N VAL A 537 25.14 -5.98 1.46
CA VAL A 537 24.27 -4.99 0.80
C VAL A 537 25.07 -4.10 -0.15
N TYR A 538 24.54 -3.94 -1.36
CA TYR A 538 25.07 -3.04 -2.40
C TYR A 538 24.07 -1.95 -2.76
N GLY A 539 24.55 -0.72 -2.97
CA GLY A 539 23.78 0.36 -3.61
C GLY A 539 23.25 1.43 -2.66
N GLY A 540 22.40 2.31 -3.19
CA GLY A 540 21.96 3.55 -2.54
C GLY A 540 20.45 3.65 -2.25
N GLY A 541 19.72 2.53 -2.29
CA GLY A 541 18.30 2.45 -1.91
C GLY A 541 18.08 2.41 -0.39
N GLN A 542 16.85 2.15 0.05
CA GLN A 542 16.48 1.99 1.46
C GLN A 542 16.55 0.52 1.88
N MET A 543 17.28 0.21 2.94
CA MET A 543 17.48 -1.15 3.43
C MET A 543 17.00 -1.25 4.88
N GLN A 544 16.12 -2.20 5.17
CA GLN A 544 15.57 -2.41 6.51
C GLN A 544 15.82 -3.83 7.01
N VAL A 545 16.29 -3.95 8.24
CA VAL A 545 16.43 -5.21 8.97
C VAL A 545 15.62 -5.10 10.25
N LEU A 546 14.55 -5.88 10.35
CA LEU A 546 13.55 -5.77 11.40
C LEU A 546 13.40 -7.13 12.09
N ASN A 547 13.33 -7.14 13.43
CA ASN A 547 13.03 -8.33 14.24
C ASN A 547 13.83 -9.59 13.86
N SER A 548 15.05 -9.43 13.33
CA SER A 548 15.80 -10.52 12.68
C SER A 548 17.05 -10.89 13.46
N VAL A 549 17.50 -12.14 13.32
CA VAL A 549 18.63 -12.71 14.04
C VAL A 549 19.73 -13.11 13.07
N PHE A 550 20.94 -12.60 13.27
CA PHE A 550 22.15 -12.89 12.49
C PHE A 550 23.17 -13.54 13.44
N ILE A 551 23.31 -14.87 13.38
CA ILE A 551 24.05 -15.63 14.40
C ILE A 551 25.12 -16.59 13.85
N GLY A 552 26.33 -16.54 14.39
CA GLY A 552 27.36 -17.55 14.08
C GLY A 552 27.92 -17.47 12.66
N ASN A 553 27.72 -16.35 11.96
CA ASN A 553 28.18 -16.18 10.58
C ASN A 553 29.65 -15.74 10.53
N GLN A 554 30.36 -16.15 9.49
CA GLN A 554 31.80 -15.99 9.36
C GLN A 554 32.17 -15.39 8.00
N ALA A 555 33.00 -14.35 7.99
CA ALA A 555 33.56 -13.75 6.79
C ALA A 555 35.10 -13.78 6.85
N VAL A 556 35.75 -14.11 5.72
CA VAL A 556 37.22 -14.06 5.64
C VAL A 556 37.73 -12.61 5.54
N GLN A 557 36.91 -11.70 5.02
CA GLN A 557 37.19 -10.26 4.94
C GLN A 557 36.37 -9.52 6.00
N ASP A 558 35.44 -8.66 5.61
CA ASP A 558 34.73 -7.76 6.52
C ASP A 558 33.27 -8.18 6.75
N GLY A 559 32.65 -7.74 7.85
CA GLY A 559 31.25 -7.99 8.19
C GLY A 559 30.90 -9.45 8.37
N GLY A 560 31.22 -10.02 9.53
CA GLY A 560 30.88 -11.41 9.85
C GLY A 560 29.37 -11.62 9.81
N GLY A 561 28.63 -10.71 10.45
CA GLY A 561 27.19 -10.58 10.31
C GLY A 561 26.84 -9.82 9.03
N LEU A 562 26.85 -8.49 9.10
CA LEU A 562 26.38 -7.61 8.04
C LEU A 562 27.52 -6.79 7.44
N THR A 563 27.49 -6.60 6.12
CA THR A 563 28.39 -5.71 5.40
C THR A 563 27.59 -4.74 4.54
N LEU A 564 27.87 -3.45 4.69
CA LEU A 564 27.33 -2.38 3.87
C LEU A 564 28.42 -1.80 2.98
N LEU A 565 28.22 -1.93 1.67
CA LEU A 565 29.13 -1.44 0.65
C LEU A 565 28.42 -0.34 -0.15
N ASN A 566 28.73 0.92 0.16
CA ASN A 566 28.07 2.05 -0.46
C ASN A 566 28.83 2.57 -1.69
N ASP A 567 28.75 1.82 -2.80
CA ASP A 567 29.43 2.18 -4.05
C ASP A 567 28.70 3.29 -4.86
N TYR A 568 27.44 3.65 -4.51
CA TYR A 568 26.55 4.41 -5.42
C TYR A 568 25.74 5.58 -4.84
N GLY A 569 25.78 5.91 -3.53
CA GLY A 569 25.20 7.17 -3.01
C GLY A 569 24.37 7.04 -1.73
N SER A 570 23.57 8.08 -1.41
CA SER A 570 22.97 8.40 -0.10
C SER A 570 21.87 7.45 0.45
N GLY A 571 21.94 6.15 0.18
CA GLY A 571 21.02 5.17 0.76
C GLY A 571 21.09 5.13 2.29
N GLN A 572 20.01 4.70 2.93
CA GLN A 572 19.90 4.55 4.38
C GLN A 572 19.74 3.07 4.72
N MET A 573 20.48 2.59 5.72
CA MET A 573 20.18 1.31 6.36
C MET A 573 19.62 1.55 7.76
N ILE A 574 18.50 0.89 8.05
CA ILE A 574 17.85 0.89 9.36
C ILE A 574 17.85 -0.54 9.88
N ILE A 575 18.36 -0.73 11.10
CA ILE A 575 18.26 -1.98 11.85
C ILE A 575 17.43 -1.68 13.10
N ASP A 576 16.29 -2.36 13.25
CA ASP A 576 15.29 -2.03 14.26
C ASP A 576 14.54 -3.29 14.75
N GLY A 577 13.58 -3.12 15.65
CA GLY A 577 12.64 -4.14 16.11
C GLY A 577 13.28 -5.18 17.03
N GLY A 578 14.31 -4.82 17.79
CA GLY A 578 15.00 -5.80 18.63
C GLY A 578 15.82 -6.82 17.83
N SER A 579 16.26 -6.47 16.62
CA SER A 579 17.14 -7.33 15.82
C SER A 579 18.44 -7.66 16.57
N ILE A 580 18.91 -8.90 16.42
CA ILE A 580 20.04 -9.47 17.17
C ILE A 580 21.14 -9.86 16.18
N ILE A 581 22.36 -9.36 16.38
CA ILE A 581 23.57 -9.69 15.62
C ILE A 581 24.59 -10.26 16.60
N GLU A 582 24.73 -11.59 16.66
CA GLU A 582 25.59 -12.21 17.66
C GLU A 582 26.48 -13.37 17.20
N PHE A 583 27.60 -13.58 17.91
CA PHE A 583 28.55 -14.66 17.63
C PHE A 583 29.10 -14.68 16.19
N ASN A 584 29.10 -13.54 15.50
CA ASN A 584 29.63 -13.44 14.16
C ASN A 584 31.13 -13.11 14.17
N MET A 585 31.86 -13.56 13.14
CA MET A 585 33.31 -13.40 13.06
C MET A 585 33.74 -12.86 11.70
N ALA A 586 34.62 -11.87 11.69
CA ALA A 586 35.25 -11.33 10.49
C ALA A 586 36.78 -11.42 10.57
N GLY A 587 37.43 -11.77 9.45
CA GLY A 587 38.89 -11.75 9.34
C GLY A 587 39.51 -10.34 9.20
N GLY A 588 38.70 -9.34 8.89
CA GLY A 588 39.03 -7.93 8.68
C GLY A 588 38.37 -7.03 9.72
N SER A 589 37.28 -6.38 9.35
CA SER A 589 36.59 -5.38 10.19
C SER A 589 35.11 -5.71 10.36
N GLY A 590 34.51 -5.27 11.46
CA GLY A 590 33.08 -5.42 11.75
C GLY A 590 32.69 -6.87 11.97
N GLY A 591 32.99 -7.44 13.15
CA GLY A 591 32.63 -8.83 13.45
C GLY A 591 31.12 -9.03 13.34
N GLY A 592 30.35 -8.13 13.95
CA GLY A 592 28.92 -8.02 13.78
C GLY A 592 28.56 -7.26 12.50
N ILE A 593 28.95 -5.98 12.42
CA ILE A 593 28.55 -5.07 11.34
C ILE A 593 29.76 -4.30 10.81
N HIS A 594 29.93 -4.29 9.49
CA HIS A 594 30.87 -3.45 8.77
C HIS A 594 30.13 -2.44 7.89
N ALA A 595 30.36 -1.14 8.11
CA ALA A 595 29.69 -0.07 7.40
C ALA A 595 30.65 0.92 6.72
N GLU A 596 30.74 0.85 5.39
CA GLU A 596 31.47 1.82 4.56
C GLU A 596 30.51 2.87 3.99
N GLY A 597 30.11 3.84 4.81
CA GLY A 597 29.23 4.95 4.40
C GLY A 597 28.60 5.71 5.57
N GLU A 598 28.12 6.92 5.31
CA GLU A 598 27.28 7.69 6.24
C GLU A 598 25.82 7.22 6.04
N ASN A 599 25.04 7.03 7.12
CA ASN A 599 23.60 6.61 7.19
C ASN A 599 23.28 5.16 7.62
N LEU A 600 24.00 4.59 8.59
CA LEU A 600 23.55 3.40 9.32
C LEU A 600 22.87 3.81 10.64
N PHE A 601 21.61 3.43 10.81
CA PHE A 601 20.80 3.68 12.01
C PHE A 601 20.48 2.35 12.70
N LEU A 602 20.86 2.22 13.97
CA LEU A 602 20.45 1.10 14.82
C LEU A 602 19.54 1.65 15.92
N LEU A 603 18.32 1.12 15.95
CA LEU A 603 17.26 1.49 16.87
C LEU A 603 16.92 0.24 17.70
N ASP A 604 17.11 0.31 19.02
CA ASP A 604 16.76 -0.77 19.96
C ASP A 604 17.26 -2.17 19.54
N ALA A 605 18.43 -2.25 18.90
CA ALA A 605 19.03 -3.51 18.44
C ALA A 605 20.03 -4.08 19.46
N THR A 606 20.48 -5.33 19.26
CA THR A 606 21.55 -5.96 20.04
C THR A 606 22.67 -6.45 19.13
N VAL A 607 23.90 -6.00 19.37
CA VAL A 607 25.12 -6.46 18.70
C VAL A 607 26.05 -7.08 19.74
N ALA A 608 26.14 -8.41 19.82
CA ALA A 608 26.79 -9.06 20.94
C ALA A 608 27.73 -10.23 20.60
N SER A 609 28.79 -10.42 21.39
CA SER A 609 29.69 -11.57 21.28
C SER A 609 30.31 -11.77 19.89
N ASN A 610 30.48 -10.70 19.12
CA ASN A 610 31.09 -10.75 17.79
C ASN A 610 32.62 -10.51 17.87
N ASP A 611 33.37 -11.01 16.89
CA ASP A 611 34.83 -10.97 16.88
C ASP A 611 35.40 -10.49 15.53
N ALA A 612 36.28 -9.48 15.56
CA ALA A 612 37.03 -9.03 14.38
C ALA A 612 38.26 -8.22 14.79
N PRO A 613 39.34 -8.19 14.00
CA PRO A 613 40.49 -7.32 14.28
C PRO A 613 40.14 -5.82 14.50
N TYR A 614 39.18 -5.26 13.75
CA TYR A 614 38.73 -3.88 13.92
C TYR A 614 37.21 -3.84 14.08
N GLY A 615 36.70 -3.26 15.17
CA GLY A 615 35.26 -3.15 15.41
C GLY A 615 34.64 -4.53 15.63
N GLY A 616 34.87 -5.12 16.81
CA GLY A 616 34.39 -6.46 17.14
C GLY A 616 32.89 -6.56 16.95
N GLY A 617 32.16 -5.60 17.53
CA GLY A 617 30.74 -5.39 17.24
C GLY A 617 30.54 -4.68 15.91
N ILE A 618 30.94 -3.41 15.83
CA ILE A 618 30.66 -2.53 14.69
C ILE A 618 31.91 -1.77 14.26
N PHE A 619 32.11 -1.70 12.95
CA PHE A 619 33.09 -0.83 12.30
C PHE A 619 32.38 0.14 11.35
N GLY A 620 32.65 1.45 11.45
CA GLY A 620 32.12 2.46 10.52
C GLY A 620 31.47 3.68 11.17
N SER A 621 30.76 4.48 10.37
CA SER A 621 29.95 5.63 10.82
C SER A 621 28.59 5.14 11.31
N ILE A 622 28.14 5.60 12.47
CA ILE A 622 26.96 5.00 13.11
C ILE A 622 26.10 6.00 13.88
N ASP A 623 24.78 5.86 13.74
CA ASP A 623 23.79 6.46 14.64
C ASP A 623 23.12 5.36 15.47
N LEU A 624 23.38 5.37 16.78
CA LEU A 624 22.81 4.42 17.74
C LEU A 624 21.76 5.12 18.61
N GLN A 625 20.59 4.50 18.73
CA GLN A 625 19.56 4.88 19.70
C GLN A 625 19.07 3.65 20.45
N GLY A 626 19.18 3.64 21.78
CA GLY A 626 18.68 2.53 22.62
C GLY A 626 19.36 1.16 22.37
N THR A 627 20.42 1.13 21.57
CA THR A 627 21.05 -0.10 21.09
C THR A 627 22.07 -0.64 22.10
N ARG A 628 22.11 -1.97 22.24
CA ARG A 628 23.03 -2.72 23.10
C ARG A 628 24.20 -3.27 22.28
N VAL A 629 25.43 -2.98 22.67
CA VAL A 629 26.66 -3.50 22.06
C VAL A 629 27.47 -4.21 23.14
N GLU A 630 27.37 -5.54 23.23
CA GLU A 630 27.77 -6.28 24.43
C GLU A 630 28.75 -7.44 24.18
N GLY A 631 29.80 -7.57 24.97
CA GLY A 631 30.68 -8.75 24.95
C GLY A 631 31.46 -8.97 23.65
N ASN A 632 31.61 -7.95 22.80
CA ASN A 632 32.32 -8.06 21.52
C ASN A 632 33.85 -7.96 21.71
N SER A 633 34.61 -8.52 20.77
CA SER A 633 36.07 -8.69 20.87
C SER A 633 36.81 -8.18 19.63
N ALA A 634 37.88 -7.39 19.82
CA ALA A 634 38.70 -6.89 18.73
C ALA A 634 40.17 -6.60 19.12
N ASP A 635 41.00 -6.21 18.16
CA ASP A 635 42.26 -5.51 18.47
C ASP A 635 41.99 -4.01 18.70
N PHE A 636 41.11 -3.40 17.90
CA PHE A 636 40.73 -1.99 18.00
C PHE A 636 39.21 -1.84 18.03
N GLY A 637 38.67 -1.27 19.10
CA GLY A 637 37.23 -1.03 19.23
C GLY A 637 36.48 -2.34 19.44
N GLY A 638 36.43 -2.83 20.68
CA GLY A 638 35.77 -4.09 21.00
C GLY A 638 34.29 -4.00 20.64
N GLY A 639 33.61 -2.97 21.14
CA GLY A 639 32.26 -2.62 20.75
C GLY A 639 32.24 -1.90 19.39
N LEU A 640 32.78 -0.68 19.34
CA LEU A 640 32.77 0.20 18.16
C LEU A 640 34.18 0.63 17.75
N CYS A 641 34.46 0.63 16.44
CA CYS A 641 35.68 1.20 15.88
C CYS A 641 35.34 2.28 14.84
N LEU A 642 35.70 3.52 15.14
CA LEU A 642 35.44 4.72 14.34
C LEU A 642 36.77 5.25 13.79
N LEU A 643 36.90 5.25 12.46
CA LEU A 643 38.10 5.69 11.73
C LEU A 643 37.75 6.68 10.61
N ASP A 644 38.77 7.36 10.11
CA ASP A 644 38.79 8.09 8.83
C ASP A 644 37.66 9.13 8.63
N PHE A 645 37.47 10.02 9.62
CA PHE A 645 36.53 11.15 9.58
C PHE A 645 35.05 10.77 9.57
N ALA A 646 34.71 9.58 10.08
CA ALA A 646 33.34 9.20 10.37
C ALA A 646 32.66 10.20 11.34
N GLU A 647 31.36 10.42 11.17
CA GLU A 647 30.51 11.13 12.14
C GLU A 647 29.56 10.12 12.79
N SER A 648 29.53 10.06 14.12
CA SER A 648 28.72 9.07 14.83
C SER A 648 28.00 9.68 16.02
N ASN A 649 26.69 9.45 16.09
CA ASN A 649 25.86 9.88 17.21
C ASN A 649 25.42 8.66 18.02
N ILE A 650 25.62 8.69 19.33
CA ILE A 650 25.20 7.63 20.25
C ILE A 650 24.29 8.25 21.30
N GLN A 651 23.04 7.82 21.33
CA GLN A 651 22.03 8.29 22.26
C GLN A 651 21.48 7.10 23.02
N SER A 652 21.56 7.12 24.35
CA SER A 652 21.08 6.01 25.19
C SER A 652 21.63 4.65 24.76
N GLY A 653 22.88 4.61 24.29
CA GLY A 653 23.56 3.38 23.89
C GLY A 653 24.15 2.67 25.10
N ARG A 654 24.09 1.34 25.10
CA ARG A 654 24.69 0.50 26.15
C ARG A 654 25.84 -0.32 25.57
N LEU A 655 27.08 0.04 25.88
CA LEU A 655 28.28 -0.65 25.42
C LEU A 655 28.95 -1.37 26.60
N VAL A 656 28.71 -2.66 26.76
CA VAL A 656 29.07 -3.38 27.98
C VAL A 656 29.91 -4.63 27.76
N GLY A 657 30.94 -4.83 28.59
CA GLY A 657 31.72 -6.08 28.58
C GLY A 657 32.54 -6.30 27.32
N ASN A 658 32.76 -5.27 26.50
CA ASN A 658 33.51 -5.40 25.25
C ASN A 658 35.02 -5.40 25.52
N MET A 659 35.77 -6.14 24.70
CA MET A 659 37.20 -6.38 24.89
C MET A 659 38.01 -5.94 23.66
N ALA A 660 39.07 -5.17 23.88
CA ALA A 660 40.01 -4.81 22.81
C ALA A 660 41.47 -4.71 23.26
N ALA A 661 42.41 -4.49 22.35
CA ALA A 661 43.71 -3.94 22.72
C ALA A 661 43.62 -2.42 22.95
N TYR A 662 42.85 -1.70 22.14
CA TYR A 662 42.60 -0.27 22.29
C TYR A 662 41.12 0.04 22.14
N GLY A 663 40.52 0.75 23.10
CA GLY A 663 39.11 1.10 23.06
C GLY A 663 38.22 -0.13 23.26
N GLY A 664 38.07 -0.58 24.52
CA GLY A 664 37.28 -1.77 24.82
C GLY A 664 35.83 -1.57 24.39
N GLY A 665 35.20 -0.51 24.87
CA GLY A 665 33.89 -0.06 24.38
C GLY A 665 34.01 0.58 22.99
N ILE A 666 34.76 1.68 22.90
CA ILE A 666 34.90 2.48 21.66
C ILE A 666 36.36 2.81 21.40
N TYR A 667 36.78 2.62 20.16
CA TYR A 667 38.00 3.21 19.61
C TYR A 667 37.63 4.30 18.61
N ASN A 668 37.95 5.56 18.91
CA ASN A 668 37.75 6.70 18.03
C ASN A 668 39.09 7.31 17.62
N SER A 669 39.39 7.32 16.32
CA SER A 669 40.61 7.90 15.78
C SER A 669 40.32 8.75 14.55
N ARG A 670 40.56 10.06 14.68
CA ARG A 670 40.32 11.07 13.62
C ARG A 670 38.86 11.15 13.15
N SER A 671 37.90 10.76 13.99
CA SER A 671 36.46 10.80 13.71
C SER A 671 35.70 11.63 14.75
N SER A 672 34.49 12.08 14.43
CA SER A 672 33.63 12.86 15.33
C SER A 672 32.65 11.94 16.05
N LEU A 673 32.75 11.87 17.37
CA LEU A 673 31.81 11.16 18.24
C LEU A 673 30.97 12.19 19.00
N ASN A 674 29.66 12.02 18.95
CA ASN A 674 28.71 12.75 19.78
C ASN A 674 27.88 11.76 20.59
N MET A 675 28.16 11.69 21.89
CA MET A 675 27.51 10.74 22.81
C MET A 675 26.71 11.47 23.87
N ASN A 676 25.48 11.02 24.09
CA ASN A 676 24.59 11.53 25.11
C ASN A 676 23.82 10.40 25.81
N GLY A 677 23.66 10.48 27.14
CA GLY A 677 22.76 9.56 27.85
C GLY A 677 23.21 8.10 27.85
N SER A 678 24.50 7.79 27.61
CA SER A 678 24.94 6.43 27.24
C SER A 678 25.78 5.78 28.33
N LEU A 679 25.78 4.44 28.38
CA LEU A 679 26.52 3.65 29.37
C LEU A 679 27.66 2.87 28.71
N LEU A 680 28.87 3.03 29.23
CA LEU A 680 30.06 2.25 28.90
C LEU A 680 30.52 1.53 30.16
N ALA A 681 30.22 0.24 30.29
CA ALA A 681 30.51 -0.52 31.50
C ALA A 681 31.28 -1.82 31.26
N ASP A 682 32.12 -2.22 32.22
CA ASP A 682 32.86 -3.49 32.21
C ASP A 682 33.70 -3.74 30.95
N ASN A 683 34.02 -2.69 30.20
CA ASN A 683 34.81 -2.84 28.99
C ASN A 683 36.29 -2.95 29.34
N ASN A 684 37.00 -3.82 28.66
CA ASN A 684 38.38 -4.16 28.95
C ASN A 684 39.29 -3.87 27.77
N ALA A 685 40.32 -3.06 27.97
CA ALA A 685 41.32 -2.78 26.94
C ALA A 685 42.76 -2.86 27.46
N TRP A 686 43.77 -2.75 26.59
CA TRP A 686 45.11 -2.39 27.05
C TRP A 686 45.17 -0.89 27.40
N GLN A 687 44.50 -0.06 26.60
CA GLN A 687 44.31 1.38 26.83
C GLN A 687 42.90 1.81 26.40
N GLY A 688 42.25 2.70 27.16
CA GLY A 688 40.89 3.14 26.85
C GLY A 688 39.87 2.02 27.06
N GLY A 689 39.65 1.58 28.30
CA GLY A 689 38.69 0.51 28.60
C GLY A 689 37.30 0.83 28.05
N GLY A 690 36.72 1.96 28.47
CA GLY A 690 35.49 2.51 27.91
C GLY A 690 35.73 3.13 26.53
N LEU A 691 36.49 4.23 26.46
CA LEU A 691 36.76 4.98 25.24
C LEU A 691 38.25 5.24 25.04
N PHE A 692 38.78 4.91 23.87
CA PHE A 692 40.06 5.39 23.38
C PHE A 692 39.83 6.48 22.33
N HIS A 693 40.39 7.68 22.53
CA HIS A 693 40.11 8.86 21.72
C HIS A 693 41.41 9.50 21.20
N PHE A 694 41.56 9.61 19.87
CA PHE A 694 42.82 9.99 19.24
C PHE A 694 42.67 11.00 18.10
N GLU A 695 43.49 12.06 18.13
CA GLU A 695 43.64 13.05 17.04
C GLU A 695 42.34 13.72 16.56
N THR A 696 41.37 13.96 17.44
CA THR A 696 40.06 14.52 17.05
C THR A 696 39.36 15.30 18.18
N VAL A 697 38.22 15.91 17.86
CA VAL A 697 37.32 16.61 18.79
C VAL A 697 36.00 15.85 18.85
N SER A 698 35.48 15.63 20.04
CA SER A 698 34.21 14.90 20.26
C SER A 698 33.53 15.39 21.52
N THR A 699 32.23 15.14 21.62
CA THR A 699 31.37 15.54 22.73
C THR A 699 30.80 14.30 23.40
N VAL A 700 30.94 14.22 24.71
CA VAL A 700 30.32 13.18 25.55
C VAL A 700 29.60 13.90 26.68
N SER A 701 28.33 13.59 26.88
CA SER A 701 27.53 14.23 27.92
C SER A 701 26.52 13.29 28.56
N ASN A 702 26.12 13.55 29.81
CA ASN A 702 25.09 12.76 30.50
C ASN A 702 25.33 11.25 30.41
N SER A 703 26.59 10.81 30.40
CA SER A 703 26.97 9.42 30.11
C SER A 703 27.73 8.83 31.29
N ILE A 704 27.75 7.50 31.40
CA ILE A 704 28.36 6.79 32.52
C ILE A 704 29.47 5.86 32.03
N PHE A 705 30.61 5.95 32.69
CA PHE A 705 31.76 5.05 32.52
C PHE A 705 31.97 4.27 33.81
N ALA A 706 31.55 3.01 33.83
CA ALA A 706 31.49 2.18 35.04
C ALA A 706 32.38 0.94 34.93
N SER A 707 33.21 0.66 35.94
CA SER A 707 33.94 -0.62 36.07
C SER A 707 34.81 -1.00 34.86
N ASN A 708 35.20 -0.05 34.01
CA ASN A 708 36.03 -0.34 32.85
C ASN A 708 37.47 -0.62 33.30
N SER A 709 38.17 -1.46 32.54
CA SER A 709 39.53 -1.92 32.86
C SER A 709 40.51 -1.60 31.74
N ALA A 710 41.71 -1.14 32.10
CA ALA A 710 42.84 -1.02 31.20
C ALA A 710 44.07 -1.80 31.73
N GLY A 711 44.67 -2.62 30.86
CA GLY A 711 45.81 -3.47 31.17
C GLY A 711 47.14 -2.72 31.33
N ASP A 712 47.27 -1.52 30.75
CA ASP A 712 48.42 -0.67 30.99
C ASP A 712 48.39 -0.08 32.41
N THR A 713 49.10 -0.77 33.30
CA THR A 713 49.26 -0.38 34.71
C THR A 713 50.29 0.73 34.92
N ALA A 714 51.03 1.16 33.88
CA ALA A 714 51.65 2.48 33.91
C ALA A 714 50.52 3.51 33.88
N ALA A 715 50.64 4.62 34.61
CA ALA A 715 49.56 5.58 34.89
C ALA A 715 48.96 6.32 33.65
N ASP A 716 49.10 5.76 32.46
CA ASP A 716 48.69 6.28 31.18
C ASP A 716 47.58 5.41 30.54
N GLY A 717 47.10 4.32 31.17
CA GLY A 717 46.12 3.40 30.56
C GLY A 717 44.71 3.97 30.29
N GLY A 718 44.21 4.87 31.13
CA GLY A 718 42.89 5.53 30.98
C GLY A 718 41.73 4.54 30.80
N ALA A 719 41.26 3.94 31.89
CA ALA A 719 40.27 2.87 31.84
C ALA A 719 38.86 3.35 31.50
N GLY A 720 38.40 4.49 32.01
CA GLY A 720 37.16 5.12 31.53
C GLY A 720 37.39 5.71 30.14
N VAL A 721 38.24 6.73 30.05
CA VAL A 721 38.69 7.35 28.79
C VAL A 721 40.21 7.48 28.74
N HIS A 722 40.78 7.14 27.59
CA HIS A 722 42.14 7.45 27.20
C HIS A 722 42.16 8.41 26.00
N GLY A 723 42.54 9.66 26.22
CA GLY A 723 42.68 10.69 25.20
C GLY A 723 44.15 10.99 24.85
N LEU A 724 44.52 10.81 23.59
CA LEU A 724 45.88 11.09 23.09
C LEU A 724 45.85 12.10 21.94
N VAL A 725 46.47 13.28 22.15
CA VAL A 725 46.49 14.38 21.16
C VAL A 725 45.07 14.69 20.66
N ALA A 726 44.09 14.60 21.56
CA ALA A 726 42.68 14.77 21.28
C ALA A 726 42.06 15.78 22.26
N LEU A 727 40.94 16.38 21.89
CA LEU A 727 40.13 17.20 22.77
C LEU A 727 38.78 16.52 22.96
N LEU A 728 38.46 16.16 24.20
CA LEU A 728 37.13 15.67 24.56
C LEU A 728 36.40 16.76 25.34
N GLU A 729 35.24 17.17 24.84
CA GLU A 729 34.27 17.93 25.62
C GLU A 729 33.43 16.92 26.39
N LEU A 730 33.54 16.94 27.71
CA LEU A 730 32.98 15.95 28.63
C LEU A 730 32.19 16.72 29.70
N ASP A 731 30.87 16.63 29.64
CA ASP A 731 29.96 17.37 30.53
C ASP A 731 28.97 16.44 31.23
N ASP A 732 28.62 16.75 32.47
CA ASP A 732 27.55 16.09 33.24
C ASP A 732 27.61 14.54 33.18
N SER A 733 28.81 13.95 33.19
CA SER A 733 29.02 12.50 33.02
C SER A 733 29.65 11.86 34.27
N ASP A 734 29.31 10.61 34.53
CA ASP A 734 29.68 9.91 35.77
C ASP A 734 30.76 8.85 35.50
N PHE A 735 31.76 8.80 36.37
CA PHE A 735 32.85 7.84 36.31
C PHE A 735 32.92 7.08 37.63
N CYS A 736 32.78 5.76 37.60
CA CYS A 736 32.89 4.94 38.80
C CYS A 736 33.67 3.64 38.53
N GLY A 737 34.44 3.15 39.50
CA GLY A 737 35.03 1.81 39.45
C GLY A 737 36.05 1.53 38.33
N ASN A 738 36.48 2.53 37.54
CA ASN A 738 37.37 2.29 36.41
C ASN A 738 38.82 2.07 36.89
N THR A 739 39.48 1.02 36.39
CA THR A 739 40.83 0.63 36.83
C THR A 739 41.84 0.58 35.68
N PRO A 740 42.98 1.28 35.74
CA PRO A 740 43.54 1.96 36.92
C PRO A 740 43.11 3.43 37.11
N LEU A 741 42.54 4.08 36.11
CA LEU A 741 42.18 5.51 36.14
C LEU A 741 40.91 5.78 35.33
N ASP A 742 40.06 6.69 35.80
CA ASP A 742 38.87 7.13 35.06
C ASP A 742 39.23 7.85 33.75
N LEU A 743 40.15 8.81 33.80
CA LEU A 743 40.51 9.65 32.66
C LEU A 743 42.02 9.82 32.54
N VAL A 744 42.53 9.71 31.31
CA VAL A 744 43.88 10.11 30.91
C VAL A 744 43.76 11.00 29.66
N GLY A 745 44.46 12.14 29.62
CA GLY A 745 44.46 13.03 28.45
C GLY A 745 43.88 14.42 28.72
N ALA A 746 43.74 15.22 27.65
CA ALA A 746 43.17 16.56 27.73
C ALA A 746 41.65 16.52 27.52
N TRP A 747 40.91 17.14 28.43
CA TRP A 747 39.46 17.30 28.35
C TRP A 747 39.03 18.69 28.82
N LEU A 748 37.84 19.10 28.42
CA LEU A 748 37.15 20.32 28.85
C LEU A 748 35.72 19.95 29.25
N GLY A 749 35.12 20.74 30.13
CA GLY A 749 33.72 20.58 30.52
C GLY A 749 33.51 20.69 32.04
N GLN A 750 32.28 20.50 32.49
CA GLN A 750 31.82 20.71 33.87
C GLN A 750 30.75 19.67 34.25
N GLY A 751 30.44 19.56 35.54
CA GLY A 751 29.35 18.71 36.04
C GLY A 751 29.66 17.21 36.15
N ASN A 752 30.84 16.76 35.73
CA ASN A 752 31.23 15.34 35.83
C ASN A 752 31.50 14.89 37.28
N THR A 753 31.13 13.65 37.61
CA THR A 753 31.39 13.02 38.90
C THR A 753 32.44 11.91 38.78
N PHE A 754 33.19 11.66 39.86
CA PHE A 754 34.28 10.66 39.90
C PHE A 754 34.25 9.92 41.23
N GLU A 755 33.88 8.65 41.17
CA GLU A 755 33.67 7.78 42.32
C GLU A 755 34.56 6.54 42.22
N THR A 756 34.98 6.02 43.37
CA THR A 756 35.88 4.85 43.40
C THR A 756 35.15 3.53 43.18
N ASP A 757 33.89 3.44 43.60
CA ASP A 757 33.07 2.24 43.55
C ASP A 757 31.76 2.58 42.85
N CYS A 758 31.28 1.72 41.94
CA CYS A 758 29.94 1.85 41.38
C CYS A 758 28.96 1.22 42.37
N LEU A 759 28.21 2.04 43.11
CA LEU A 759 27.15 1.51 43.96
C LEU A 759 26.05 0.93 43.07
N ASP A 760 25.69 -0.32 43.32
CA ASP A 760 24.60 -1.09 42.72
C ASP A 760 23.97 -1.85 43.89
N CYS A 761 23.10 -1.17 44.62
CA CYS A 761 22.54 -1.69 45.86
C CYS A 761 21.45 -2.74 45.61
N ASN A 762 20.70 -2.62 44.51
CA ASN A 762 19.70 -3.62 44.14
C ASN A 762 20.30 -4.86 43.43
N GLY A 763 21.58 -4.81 43.06
CA GLY A 763 22.36 -5.91 42.49
C GLY A 763 21.96 -6.28 41.07
N ASN A 764 21.36 -5.35 40.32
CA ASN A 764 20.86 -5.59 38.96
C ASN A 764 21.95 -5.47 37.89
N GLY A 765 23.18 -5.07 38.27
CA GLY A 765 24.32 -4.88 37.38
C GLY A 765 24.36 -3.50 36.70
N LEU A 766 23.51 -2.57 37.12
CA LEU A 766 23.53 -1.14 36.78
C LEU A 766 23.92 -0.35 38.03
N PRO A 767 24.72 0.71 37.91
CA PRO A 767 24.90 1.63 39.02
C PRO A 767 23.57 2.29 39.42
N ASP A 768 23.39 2.57 40.70
CA ASP A 768 22.19 3.23 41.26
C ASP A 768 21.85 4.54 40.53
N SER A 769 22.87 5.28 40.07
CA SER A 769 22.68 6.51 39.29
C SER A 769 22.00 6.27 37.93
N ILE A 770 22.17 5.10 37.31
CA ILE A 770 21.42 4.67 36.13
C ILE A 770 20.00 4.34 36.52
N ASP A 771 19.80 3.60 37.61
CA ASP A 771 18.46 3.15 37.98
C ASP A 771 17.50 4.32 38.25
N LEU A 772 18.02 5.38 38.87
CA LEU A 772 17.29 6.62 39.10
C LEU A 772 17.06 7.43 37.81
N GLN A 773 18.02 7.42 36.88
CA GLN A 773 17.91 8.12 35.60
C GLN A 773 16.89 7.46 34.67
N GLU A 774 16.90 6.13 34.59
CA GLU A 774 15.98 5.34 33.77
C GLU A 774 14.60 5.18 34.43
N GLY A 775 14.48 5.52 35.72
CA GLY A 775 13.26 5.36 36.51
C GLY A 775 12.93 3.89 36.78
N THR A 776 13.93 3.00 36.70
CA THR A 776 13.82 1.61 37.13
C THR A 776 13.81 1.49 38.65
N SER A 777 14.38 2.48 39.34
CA SER A 777 14.22 2.68 40.78
C SER A 777 13.67 4.07 41.10
N LEU A 778 12.99 4.17 42.24
CA LEU A 778 12.42 5.42 42.74
C LEU A 778 13.39 6.07 43.73
N ASP A 779 13.39 7.41 43.79
CA ASP A 779 14.06 8.22 44.83
C ASP A 779 13.05 9.27 45.27
N CYS A 780 12.13 8.87 46.15
CA CYS A 780 11.00 9.69 46.51
C CYS A 780 11.39 10.79 47.52
N ASN A 781 12.46 10.60 48.29
CA ASN A 781 12.99 11.60 49.23
C ASN A 781 14.06 12.53 48.62
N GLY A 782 14.51 12.27 47.39
CA GLY A 782 15.41 13.11 46.59
C GLY A 782 16.86 13.09 47.08
N ASN A 783 17.29 12.02 47.75
CA ASN A 783 18.61 11.90 48.35
C ASN A 783 19.67 11.30 47.39
N ALA A 784 19.28 10.95 46.16
CA ALA A 784 20.07 10.29 45.12
C ALA A 784 20.51 8.84 45.46
N LEU A 785 19.80 8.17 46.36
CA LEU A 785 19.84 6.73 46.60
C LEU A 785 18.46 6.15 46.24
N PRO A 786 18.39 5.00 45.56
CA PRO A 786 17.14 4.28 45.36
C PRO A 786 16.39 3.98 46.67
N ASP A 787 15.07 4.11 46.67
CA ASP A 787 14.20 3.85 47.84
C ASP A 787 14.39 2.43 48.40
N GLU A 788 14.53 1.42 47.51
CA GLU A 788 14.84 0.05 47.92
C GLU A 788 16.15 -0.07 48.72
N CYS A 789 17.07 0.84 48.50
CA CYS A 789 18.38 0.88 49.13
C CYS A 789 18.37 1.72 50.40
N ASP A 790 17.53 2.75 50.47
CA ASP A 790 17.20 3.41 51.73
C ASP A 790 16.58 2.41 52.72
N LEU A 791 15.71 1.51 52.26
CA LEU A 791 15.14 0.43 53.07
C LEU A 791 16.20 -0.60 53.49
N GLU A 792 17.03 -1.08 52.57
CA GLU A 792 18.05 -2.09 52.89
C GLU A 792 19.10 -1.56 53.88
N GLN A 793 19.50 -0.30 53.72
CA GLN A 793 20.49 0.35 54.59
C GLN A 793 19.88 0.88 55.90
N GLY A 794 18.55 0.85 56.04
CA GLY A 794 17.83 1.38 57.20
C GLY A 794 17.97 2.90 57.34
N LEU A 795 18.06 3.60 56.21
CA LEU A 795 18.06 5.06 56.13
C LEU A 795 16.62 5.60 56.17
N SER A 796 15.67 4.84 55.61
CA SER A 796 14.22 5.08 55.70
C SER A 796 13.46 3.82 56.13
N PHE A 797 12.16 3.96 56.38
CA PHE A 797 11.29 2.90 56.91
C PHE A 797 10.07 2.68 56.00
N ASP A 798 9.58 1.44 55.93
CA ASP A 798 8.29 1.05 55.34
C ASP A 798 7.59 0.19 56.39
N CYS A 799 6.87 0.85 57.28
CA CYS A 799 6.27 0.21 58.45
C CYS A 799 5.00 -0.57 58.09
N ASN A 800 4.30 -0.20 57.01
CA ASN A 800 3.07 -0.85 56.57
C ASN A 800 3.32 -1.99 55.54
N GLY A 801 4.55 -2.11 55.03
CA GLY A 801 5.01 -3.18 54.15
C GLY A 801 4.48 -3.09 52.72
N ASN A 802 4.09 -1.90 52.25
CA ASN A 802 3.53 -1.70 50.93
C ASN A 802 4.60 -1.46 49.83
N GLY A 803 5.88 -1.35 50.22
CA GLY A 803 7.01 -1.11 49.34
C GLY A 803 7.27 0.37 49.02
N ILE A 804 6.62 1.30 49.73
CA ILE A 804 6.81 2.75 49.64
C ILE A 804 7.35 3.23 50.99
N LEU A 805 8.33 4.14 50.97
CA LEU A 805 8.86 4.73 52.21
C LEU A 805 7.76 5.50 52.97
N ASP A 806 7.75 5.41 54.30
CA ASP A 806 6.79 6.06 55.20
C ASP A 806 6.65 7.56 54.91
N GLU A 807 7.79 8.26 54.74
CA GLU A 807 7.83 9.68 54.40
C GLU A 807 7.16 9.99 53.06
N CYS A 808 7.28 9.08 52.09
CA CYS A 808 6.71 9.21 50.76
C CYS A 808 5.23 8.83 50.73
N ASP A 809 4.82 7.92 51.62
CA ASP A 809 3.42 7.56 51.82
C ASP A 809 2.62 8.73 52.41
N ILE A 810 3.23 9.48 53.33
CA ILE A 810 2.66 10.70 53.91
C ILE A 810 2.64 11.83 52.89
N ASP A 811 3.76 12.09 52.19
CA ASP A 811 3.87 13.18 51.21
C ASP A 811 2.92 12.99 50.01
N ASN A 812 2.70 11.74 49.58
CA ASN A 812 1.73 11.40 48.53
C ASN A 812 0.27 11.36 49.02
N GLY A 813 0.04 11.47 50.33
CA GLY A 813 -1.27 11.36 50.97
C GLY A 813 -1.91 9.98 50.85
N THR A 814 -1.10 8.93 50.63
CA THR A 814 -1.54 7.52 50.64
C THR A 814 -1.64 6.97 52.06
N SER A 815 -0.91 7.57 53.00
CA SER A 815 -1.02 7.36 54.44
C SER A 815 -1.34 8.67 55.16
N LEU A 816 -2.08 8.59 56.27
CA LEU A 816 -2.35 9.71 57.17
C LEU A 816 -1.29 9.77 58.27
N ASP A 817 -0.92 10.98 58.69
CA ASP A 817 -0.06 11.27 59.84
C ASP A 817 -0.69 12.46 60.57
N CYS A 818 -1.60 12.16 61.50
CA CYS A 818 -2.41 13.19 62.15
C CYS A 818 -1.60 13.95 63.21
N ASN A 819 -0.61 13.30 63.84
CA ASN A 819 0.20 13.87 64.92
C ASN A 819 1.47 14.58 64.40
N GLY A 820 1.77 14.42 63.10
CA GLY A 820 2.85 15.09 62.38
C GLY A 820 4.24 14.61 62.78
N ASN A 821 4.35 13.36 63.24
CA ASN A 821 5.61 12.81 63.73
C ASN A 821 6.48 12.18 62.61
N GLY A 822 5.95 12.09 61.38
CA GLY A 822 6.61 11.51 60.22
C GLY A 822 6.46 9.98 60.11
N VAL A 823 5.58 9.37 60.90
CA VAL A 823 5.23 7.94 60.88
C VAL A 823 3.74 7.83 60.55
N PRO A 824 3.32 6.98 59.60
CA PRO A 824 1.91 6.76 59.31
C PRO A 824 1.09 6.34 60.54
N ASP A 825 -0.14 6.85 60.66
CA ASP A 825 -1.08 6.54 61.75
C ASP A 825 -1.26 5.03 61.96
N VAL A 826 -1.33 4.26 60.86
CA VAL A 826 -1.45 2.79 60.89
C VAL A 826 -0.25 2.13 61.59
N CYS A 827 0.91 2.72 61.49
CA CYS A 827 2.14 2.23 62.10
C CYS A 827 2.24 2.68 63.55
N ASP A 828 1.80 3.89 63.85
CA ASP A 828 1.69 4.35 65.23
C ASP A 828 0.75 3.46 66.07
N ILE A 829 -0.37 3.01 65.48
CA ILE A 829 -1.28 2.03 66.10
C ILE A 829 -0.59 0.67 66.29
N ASN A 830 0.07 0.16 65.24
CA ASN A 830 0.71 -1.16 65.29
C ASN A 830 1.87 -1.23 66.30
N ASP A 831 2.63 -0.15 66.44
CA ASP A 831 3.73 -0.02 67.39
C ASP A 831 3.28 0.43 68.79
N SER A 832 1.98 0.66 68.97
CA SER A 832 1.37 1.13 70.22
C SER A 832 1.94 2.48 70.69
N THR A 833 2.40 3.32 69.76
CA THR A 833 2.77 4.72 70.03
C THR A 833 1.54 5.62 70.03
N SER A 834 0.49 5.24 69.30
CA SER A 834 -0.86 5.81 69.42
C SER A 834 -1.88 4.72 69.79
N ASN A 835 -2.91 5.11 70.54
CA ASN A 835 -4.00 4.22 70.92
C ASN A 835 -5.07 4.21 69.82
N ASP A 836 -5.68 3.05 69.57
CA ASP A 836 -6.87 2.86 68.73
C ASP A 836 -7.75 1.85 69.48
N CYS A 837 -8.48 2.36 70.46
CA CYS A 837 -9.17 1.52 71.44
C CYS A 837 -10.52 1.01 70.93
N ASP A 838 -11.13 1.68 69.95
CA ASP A 838 -12.36 1.24 69.28
C ASP A 838 -12.09 0.41 68.01
N VAL A 839 -10.82 0.32 67.58
CA VAL A 839 -10.29 -0.50 66.48
C VAL A 839 -10.89 -0.08 65.13
N ASP A 840 -11.13 1.22 64.94
CA ASP A 840 -11.64 1.78 63.69
C ASP A 840 -10.52 2.10 62.68
N GLY A 841 -9.25 1.99 63.11
CA GLY A 841 -8.06 2.22 62.30
C GLY A 841 -7.62 3.68 62.23
N ILE A 842 -8.24 4.56 63.02
CA ILE A 842 -7.84 5.96 63.23
C ILE A 842 -7.34 6.06 64.68
N PRO A 843 -6.18 6.68 64.94
CA PRO A 843 -5.74 6.86 66.32
C PRO A 843 -6.71 7.74 67.13
N ASP A 844 -6.93 7.39 68.40
CA ASP A 844 -7.82 8.09 69.34
C ASP A 844 -7.48 9.59 69.40
N GLU A 845 -6.19 9.93 69.41
CA GLU A 845 -5.72 11.32 69.44
C GLU A 845 -6.15 12.12 68.20
N CYS A 846 -6.28 11.47 67.03
CA CYS A 846 -6.78 12.08 65.81
C CYS A 846 -8.29 12.29 65.89
N GLN A 847 -9.04 11.29 66.38
CA GLN A 847 -10.49 11.38 66.55
C GLN A 847 -10.86 12.49 67.55
N ILE A 848 -10.12 12.61 68.66
CA ILE A 848 -10.30 13.68 69.66
C ILE A 848 -9.89 15.05 69.10
N ALA A 849 -8.83 15.11 68.29
CA ALA A 849 -8.42 16.37 67.65
C ALA A 849 -9.48 16.88 66.66
N ASP A 850 -10.17 15.97 65.96
CA ASP A 850 -11.25 16.28 65.01
C ASP A 850 -12.57 16.59 65.73
N ASP A 851 -12.90 15.88 66.80
CA ASP A 851 -14.08 16.12 67.64
C ASP A 851 -13.75 16.03 69.15
N PRO A 852 -13.46 17.17 69.81
CA PRO A 852 -13.15 17.20 71.23
C PRO A 852 -14.30 16.77 72.15
N GLU A 853 -15.53 16.64 71.63
CA GLU A 853 -16.68 16.15 72.42
C GLU A 853 -16.62 14.64 72.66
N LEU A 854 -15.69 13.91 72.02
CA LEU A 854 -15.47 12.48 72.20
C LEU A 854 -14.55 12.11 73.40
N ASP A 855 -14.02 13.11 74.10
CA ASP A 855 -13.21 12.97 75.32
C ASP A 855 -13.72 14.01 76.35
N CYS A 856 -14.85 13.70 76.99
CA CYS A 856 -15.60 14.65 77.79
C CYS A 856 -14.84 15.09 79.05
N ASP A 857 -13.98 14.22 79.59
CA ASP A 857 -13.19 14.46 80.80
C ASP A 857 -11.76 14.95 80.48
N SER A 858 -11.42 15.04 79.19
CA SER A 858 -10.17 15.54 78.62
C SER A 858 -8.95 14.76 79.11
N ASN A 859 -9.09 13.45 79.31
CA ASN A 859 -8.02 12.59 79.78
C ASN A 859 -7.14 12.01 78.67
N GLY A 860 -7.52 12.22 77.40
CA GLY A 860 -6.80 11.78 76.20
C GLY A 860 -7.15 10.37 75.73
N LEU A 861 -8.23 9.78 76.25
CA LEU A 861 -8.85 8.56 75.76
C LEU A 861 -10.26 8.87 75.25
N LEU A 862 -10.74 8.12 74.26
CA LEU A 862 -12.13 8.26 73.82
C LEU A 862 -13.08 7.78 74.91
N ASP A 863 -14.16 8.52 75.14
CA ASP A 863 -15.24 8.17 76.08
C ASP A 863 -15.72 6.73 75.82
N ALA A 864 -15.83 6.34 74.54
CA ALA A 864 -16.24 5.01 74.08
C ALA A 864 -15.37 3.87 74.65
N CYS A 865 -14.10 4.16 74.95
CA CYS A 865 -13.13 3.20 75.44
C CYS A 865 -13.12 3.10 76.97
N GLU A 866 -13.75 4.06 77.64
CA GLU A 866 -13.86 4.13 79.09
C GLU A 866 -15.21 3.64 79.61
N LEU A 867 -16.21 3.48 78.72
CA LEU A 867 -17.55 2.99 79.06
C LEU A 867 -17.53 1.68 79.87
N ALA A 868 -16.58 0.79 79.62
CA ALA A 868 -16.54 -0.50 80.33
C ALA A 868 -16.21 -0.39 81.83
N GLU A 869 -15.51 0.68 82.26
CA GLU A 869 -15.09 0.90 83.65
C GLU A 869 -15.69 2.16 84.29
N GLY A 870 -16.28 3.08 83.51
CA GLY A 870 -16.79 4.36 84.00
C GLY A 870 -18.27 4.67 83.74
N ASP A 871 -19.03 3.79 83.08
CA ASP A 871 -20.51 3.87 82.99
C ASP A 871 -21.12 2.87 84.00
N ASN A 872 -21.42 3.31 85.22
CA ASN A 872 -21.87 2.41 86.30
C ASN A 872 -23.37 2.11 86.23
N ASP A 873 -24.15 2.93 85.53
CA ASP A 873 -25.58 2.74 85.38
C ASP A 873 -26.00 2.15 84.00
N ASN A 874 -25.00 1.91 83.14
CA ASN A 874 -25.07 1.25 81.85
C ASN A 874 -25.97 1.98 80.83
N ASP A 875 -26.00 3.31 80.87
CA ASP A 875 -26.84 4.11 79.99
C ASP A 875 -26.15 4.55 78.68
N GLY A 876 -24.87 4.20 78.52
CA GLY A 876 -24.08 4.41 77.30
C GLY A 876 -23.35 5.75 77.24
N ILE A 877 -23.29 6.49 78.34
CA ILE A 877 -22.50 7.71 78.51
C ILE A 877 -21.67 7.52 79.78
N LEU A 878 -20.40 7.95 79.79
CA LEU A 878 -19.54 7.85 80.97
C LEU A 878 -20.14 8.67 82.12
N ASP A 879 -20.21 8.11 83.34
CA ASP A 879 -20.84 8.78 84.49
C ASP A 879 -20.20 10.14 84.80
N VAL A 880 -18.90 10.31 84.50
CA VAL A 880 -18.22 11.61 84.65
C VAL A 880 -18.72 12.66 83.66
N CYS A 881 -19.20 12.24 82.48
CA CYS A 881 -19.88 13.12 81.52
C CYS A 881 -21.34 13.40 81.91
N GLN A 882 -21.91 12.62 82.84
CA GLN A 882 -23.28 12.78 83.31
C GLN A 882 -23.31 13.53 84.63
N CYS A 883 -23.87 14.74 84.63
CA CYS A 883 -23.80 15.64 85.78
C CYS A 883 -25.15 15.85 86.51
N PRO A 884 -25.78 14.80 87.08
CA PRO A 884 -27.12 14.89 87.65
C PRO A 884 -27.22 15.76 88.91
N TRP A 885 -26.10 16.21 89.48
CA TRP A 885 -26.05 17.12 90.64
C TRP A 885 -26.11 18.62 90.25
N ASP A 886 -25.90 18.98 88.98
CA ASP A 886 -26.22 20.32 88.45
C ASP A 886 -27.70 20.36 88.04
N VAL A 887 -28.58 20.50 89.02
CA VAL A 887 -30.04 20.41 88.81
C VAL A 887 -30.64 21.63 88.10
N ASN A 888 -29.84 22.69 87.92
CA ASN A 888 -30.27 23.90 87.23
C ASN A 888 -29.62 24.05 85.84
N ASN A 889 -28.69 23.14 85.49
CA ASN A 889 -27.97 23.00 84.22
C ASN A 889 -27.18 24.27 83.85
N ASP A 890 -26.50 24.89 84.82
CA ASP A 890 -25.64 26.06 84.57
C ASP A 890 -24.13 25.73 84.44
N GLY A 891 -23.79 24.44 84.48
CA GLY A 891 -22.45 23.89 84.35
C GLY A 891 -21.65 23.90 85.65
N ILE A 892 -22.22 24.31 86.80
CA ILE A 892 -21.46 24.33 88.05
C ILE A 892 -22.37 23.97 89.21
N THR A 893 -22.07 22.88 89.90
CA THR A 893 -22.85 22.50 91.08
C THR A 893 -22.56 23.43 92.25
N ASN A 894 -23.47 24.35 92.51
CA ASN A 894 -23.26 25.43 93.44
C ASN A 894 -24.49 25.67 94.34
N VAL A 895 -24.51 26.83 95.01
CA VAL A 895 -25.58 27.16 95.94
C VAL A 895 -26.93 27.25 95.24
N ASP A 896 -26.95 27.60 93.96
CA ASP A 896 -28.18 27.72 93.17
C ASP A 896 -28.83 26.33 92.95
N ASP A 897 -28.04 25.28 92.77
CA ASP A 897 -28.50 23.88 92.72
C ASP A 897 -29.05 23.40 94.06
N VAL A 898 -28.33 23.71 95.15
CA VAL A 898 -28.81 23.45 96.52
C VAL A 898 -30.15 24.14 96.75
N LEU A 899 -30.33 25.36 96.25
CA LEU A 899 -31.57 26.10 96.40
C LEU A 899 -32.73 25.46 95.63
N VAL A 900 -32.47 24.84 94.47
CA VAL A 900 -33.50 24.07 93.73
C VAL A 900 -33.97 22.87 94.55
N VAL A 901 -33.06 22.06 95.10
CA VAL A 901 -33.40 20.90 95.95
C VAL A 901 -34.13 21.36 97.23
N LEU A 902 -33.65 22.39 97.91
CA LEU A 902 -34.29 22.92 99.11
C LEU A 902 -35.67 23.53 98.86
N ALA A 903 -35.86 24.20 97.72
CA ALA A 903 -37.16 24.78 97.37
C ALA A 903 -38.23 23.72 97.17
N GLN A 904 -37.83 22.51 96.79
CA GLN A 904 -38.74 21.39 96.53
C GLN A 904 -38.70 20.34 97.66
N PHE A 905 -38.01 20.62 98.76
CA PHE A 905 -37.79 19.68 99.85
C PHE A 905 -39.09 19.20 100.50
N GLY A 906 -39.24 17.88 100.60
CA GLY A 906 -40.42 17.21 101.16
C GLY A 906 -41.58 17.05 100.17
N ASN A 907 -41.43 17.50 98.92
CA ASN A 907 -42.38 17.19 97.86
C ASN A 907 -42.22 15.73 97.41
N LYS A 908 -43.33 15.16 96.95
CA LYS A 908 -43.36 13.85 96.28
C LYS A 908 -44.05 14.03 94.94
N ALA A 909 -43.40 13.59 93.88
CA ALA A 909 -43.95 13.48 92.54
C ALA A 909 -43.59 12.11 91.98
N GLU A 910 -44.01 11.82 90.75
CA GLU A 910 -43.43 10.66 90.06
C GLU A 910 -41.92 10.90 89.86
N PRO A 911 -41.07 9.86 89.93
CA PRO A 911 -39.62 9.99 89.79
C PRO A 911 -39.23 10.79 88.55
N GLY A 912 -38.41 11.84 88.73
CA GLY A 912 -37.91 12.69 87.64
C GLY A 912 -38.81 13.87 87.22
N GLU A 913 -39.99 14.07 87.81
CA GLU A 913 -40.83 15.27 87.52
C GLU A 913 -40.38 16.54 88.27
N LEU A 914 -39.56 16.39 89.31
CA LEU A 914 -39.08 17.49 90.13
C LEU A 914 -37.56 17.57 90.04
N LEU A 915 -37.05 18.73 89.60
CA LEU A 915 -35.61 18.96 89.42
C LEU A 915 -34.78 18.69 90.68
N GLY A 916 -35.37 18.80 91.88
CA GLY A 916 -34.68 18.52 93.12
C GLY A 916 -34.56 17.04 93.52
N ASP A 917 -35.11 16.11 92.74
CA ASP A 917 -35.09 14.64 92.98
C ASP A 917 -33.82 14.03 92.35
N VAL A 918 -32.65 14.35 92.92
CA VAL A 918 -31.32 14.05 92.38
C VAL A 918 -31.06 12.55 92.27
N ASN A 919 -31.57 11.74 93.20
CA ASN A 919 -31.42 10.29 93.17
C ASN A 919 -32.58 9.56 92.46
N VAL A 920 -33.55 10.32 91.94
CA VAL A 920 -34.70 9.86 91.17
C VAL A 920 -35.51 8.78 91.93
N ASP A 921 -35.63 8.90 93.26
CA ASP A 921 -36.43 7.98 94.08
C ASP A 921 -37.91 8.43 94.24
N GLY A 922 -38.25 9.59 93.67
CA GLY A 922 -39.58 10.19 93.71
C GLY A 922 -39.88 10.97 94.99
N ILE A 923 -38.88 11.15 95.87
CA ILE A 923 -39.03 11.85 97.16
C ILE A 923 -37.83 12.77 97.40
N ILE A 924 -38.05 14.08 97.23
CA ILE A 924 -37.00 15.07 97.54
C ILE A 924 -36.80 15.17 99.04
N ASN A 925 -35.66 14.66 99.50
CA ASN A 925 -35.34 14.58 100.91
C ASN A 925 -33.86 14.87 101.17
N VAL A 926 -33.40 14.51 102.37
CA VAL A 926 -32.03 14.83 102.78
C VAL A 926 -31.01 14.06 101.94
N ASP A 927 -31.39 12.90 101.40
CA ASP A 927 -30.52 12.06 100.59
C ASP A 927 -30.18 12.73 99.25
N ASP A 928 -31.14 13.38 98.58
CA ASP A 928 -30.89 14.19 97.37
C ASP A 928 -29.97 15.38 97.65
N LEU A 929 -30.23 16.09 98.74
CA LEU A 929 -29.41 17.22 99.15
C LEU A 929 -27.99 16.77 99.52
N LEU A 930 -27.83 15.58 100.11
CA LEU A 930 -26.52 15.04 100.46
C LEU A 930 -25.72 14.64 99.21
N ILE A 931 -26.37 14.09 98.17
CA ILE A 931 -25.74 13.73 96.90
C ILE A 931 -25.27 14.99 96.15
N LEU A 932 -26.13 16.01 96.08
CA LEU A 932 -25.75 17.29 95.49
C LEU A 932 -24.60 17.95 96.28
N LEU A 933 -24.71 18.02 97.61
CA LEU A 933 -23.69 18.62 98.45
C LEU A 933 -22.36 17.85 98.44
N SER A 934 -22.36 16.54 98.19
CA SER A 934 -21.12 15.78 98.05
C SER A 934 -20.32 16.17 96.82
N ASN A 935 -20.96 16.76 95.81
CA ASN A 935 -20.33 17.23 94.57
C ASN A 935 -20.37 18.77 94.46
N PHE A 936 -20.46 19.47 95.60
CA PHE A 936 -20.59 20.92 95.63
C PHE A 936 -19.27 21.63 95.28
N GLY A 937 -19.31 22.43 94.23
CA GLY A 937 -18.16 23.15 93.67
C GLY A 937 -17.44 22.37 92.57
N GLU A 938 -17.88 21.15 92.26
CA GLU A 938 -17.38 20.40 91.11
C GLU A 938 -17.99 20.97 89.81
N PRO A 939 -17.16 21.21 88.78
CA PRO A 939 -17.64 21.61 87.47
C PRO A 939 -18.37 20.45 86.79
N CYS A 940 -19.38 20.85 86.01
CA CYS A 940 -19.99 20.09 84.94
C CYS A 940 -19.67 20.82 83.61
#